data_AF-A0A9E3QFN2-F1
#
_entry.id   AF-A0A9E3QFN2-F1
#
_cell.length_a   1.000
_cell.length_b   1.000
_cell.length_c   1.000
_cell.angle_alpha   90.00
_cell.angle_beta   90.00
_cell.angle_gamma   90.00
#
_symmetry.space_group_name_H-M   'P 1'
#
loop_
_entity.id
_entity.type
_entity.pdbx_description
1 polymer ?
#
loop_
_entity_poly.entity_id
_entity_poly.type
_entity_poly.pdbx_seq_one_letter_code
_entity_poly.pdbx_strand_id
1 'polypeptide(L)'
;MCPPELLAEARAVWDECVEAGRQYGYRNSQVTVLAPTGCLVGESLVLTSRGLVRLQSLGNPLGARWQPLDVDVATDEGPRRATRFFINGIEPVVTVETARGYRLQGTPTHRVKVVGADGTWQWKRLADIRLGDRVPLLLGGMVGEPRLVELPPLGDAYWTSDYTTFAPRRMTEDLAEFVGYFMGDGSLHAKGLRLCVFAADGDVVERLAHLGRSLFGLEAAITEREGYLEVAFHSVRLAMWWEACGFAKKPPFDGHSGKGYAPHIPDAILHTNDPKIYAAFLRGLFEADGNVAGDYIYWSTVTESFSRDVQTLLMVLGFVTTRKVDQPTPDKMGSRAVHVLRLLNASTTARFVTEIGLLSARKRALAAAQEHPQAERYDHVPVSREMVDALAPANDSLRRTMLLSLSRHGMVSRRSAVELLERTDDPELRQLLNFFYDEVASAELGEEQLTYDLSVPENVTYVANGFVSHNTIAFMMDCDTTGVEPDIALVKYKQLAGGGLLKIVNRTVPMALSTLGYDDPAIRDILSHIDTHDTIEGAPGLKDEHLPVFDCAFTPRNGTRSIHYRGHLRMMAAVQPFLSGAISKTVNMPRESTVADIRNAYLEGWKLGLKALAIYRDGSKESQPLSTSSEEKAPAESAPVAATVPLPAPEAAQAPAPAPGGAPAPPAAAVP
;
A
#
# COMPACT_ATOMS: atom_id res chain seq x y z
N MET A 1 13.19 -31.76 -9.98
CA MET A 1 13.74 -31.49 -8.64
C MET A 1 15.26 -31.64 -8.71
N CYS A 2 16.02 -30.73 -8.10
CA CYS A 2 17.49 -30.74 -8.15
C CYS A 2 18.05 -31.86 -7.24
N PRO A 3 18.98 -32.71 -7.70
CA PRO A 3 19.67 -33.69 -6.87
C PRO A 3 20.29 -33.10 -5.59
N PRO A 4 20.23 -33.80 -4.44
CA PRO A 4 20.73 -33.28 -3.16
C PRO A 4 22.21 -32.91 -3.16
N GLU A 5 23.05 -33.71 -3.82
CA GLU A 5 24.48 -33.40 -3.97
C GLU A 5 24.73 -32.09 -4.73
N LEU A 6 23.95 -31.79 -5.77
CA LEU A 6 24.07 -30.54 -6.52
C LEU A 6 23.60 -29.33 -5.70
N LEU A 7 22.59 -29.51 -4.85
CA LEU A 7 22.14 -28.47 -3.93
C LEU A 7 23.17 -28.19 -2.84
N ALA A 8 23.80 -29.23 -2.28
CA ALA A 8 24.84 -29.11 -1.28
C ALA A 8 26.08 -28.40 -1.84
N GLU A 9 26.53 -28.80 -3.02
CA GLU A 9 27.68 -28.19 -3.70
C GLU A 9 27.41 -26.72 -4.07
N ALA A 10 26.21 -26.43 -4.58
CA ALA A 10 25.81 -25.06 -4.90
C ALA A 10 25.77 -24.15 -3.67
N ARG A 11 25.44 -24.69 -2.49
CA ARG A 11 25.50 -23.95 -1.22
C ARG A 11 26.94 -23.68 -0.79
N ALA A 12 27.79 -24.70 -0.83
CA ALA A 12 29.20 -24.57 -0.47
C ALA A 12 29.92 -23.53 -1.36
N VAL A 13 29.70 -23.59 -2.68
CA VAL A 13 30.23 -22.60 -3.62
C VAL A 13 29.72 -21.19 -3.31
N TRP A 14 28.47 -21.03 -2.86
CA TRP A 14 27.95 -19.71 -2.48
C TRP A 14 28.53 -19.21 -1.16
N ASP A 15 28.73 -20.08 -0.18
CA ASP A 15 29.41 -19.74 1.07
C ASP A 15 30.84 -19.26 0.78
N GLU A 16 31.55 -19.93 -0.14
CA GLU A 16 32.87 -19.50 -0.62
C GLU A 16 32.82 -18.17 -1.39
N CYS A 17 31.82 -17.98 -2.27
CA CYS A 17 31.63 -16.71 -2.98
C CYS A 17 31.37 -15.55 -2.02
N VAL A 18 30.60 -15.78 -0.95
CA VAL A 18 30.32 -14.77 0.09
C VAL A 18 31.58 -14.44 0.88
N GLU A 19 32.36 -15.44 1.26
CA GLU A 19 33.61 -15.24 1.99
C GLU A 19 34.65 -14.51 1.13
N ALA A 20 34.82 -14.93 -0.13
CA ALA A 20 35.69 -14.26 -1.09
C ALA A 20 35.22 -12.83 -1.38
N GLY A 21 33.91 -12.60 -1.53
CA GLY A 21 33.35 -11.27 -1.74
C GLY A 21 33.50 -10.35 -0.52
N ARG A 22 33.47 -10.88 0.71
CA ARG A 22 33.80 -10.13 1.93
C ARG A 22 35.26 -9.72 1.99
N GLN A 23 36.17 -10.59 1.52
CA GLN A 23 37.61 -10.34 1.57
C GLN A 23 38.10 -9.42 0.46
N TYR A 24 37.61 -9.58 -0.77
CA TYR A 24 38.15 -8.92 -1.97
C TYR A 24 37.19 -7.90 -2.60
N GLY A 25 35.97 -7.78 -2.06
CA GLY A 25 34.86 -7.08 -2.72
C GLY A 25 34.20 -7.94 -3.80
N TYR A 26 32.93 -7.67 -4.08
CA TYR A 26 32.24 -8.30 -5.21
C TYR A 26 32.61 -7.55 -6.49
N ARG A 27 33.01 -8.28 -7.54
CA ARG A 27 33.19 -7.72 -8.89
C ARG A 27 31.88 -7.04 -9.30
N ASN A 28 31.94 -6.10 -10.26
CA ASN A 28 30.79 -5.34 -10.77
C ASN A 28 29.72 -6.23 -11.45
N SER A 29 29.09 -7.11 -10.67
CA SER A 29 28.07 -8.10 -11.01
C SER A 29 26.96 -7.92 -10.00
N GLN A 30 25.84 -7.39 -10.46
CA GLN A 30 24.68 -7.10 -9.65
C GLN A 30 23.56 -8.05 -10.08
N VAL A 31 22.82 -8.58 -9.11
CA VAL A 31 21.66 -9.46 -9.35
C VAL A 31 20.52 -8.90 -8.52
N THR A 32 19.58 -8.21 -9.18
CA THR A 32 18.31 -7.85 -8.55
C THR A 32 17.24 -8.84 -9.01
N VAL A 33 16.51 -9.40 -8.06
CA VAL A 33 15.19 -10.01 -8.31
C VAL A 33 14.22 -9.18 -7.48
N LEU A 34 13.20 -8.64 -8.15
CA LEU A 34 12.08 -7.80 -7.65
C LEU A 34 12.30 -6.29 -7.83
N ALA A 35 11.49 -5.71 -8.71
CA ALA A 35 11.25 -4.28 -8.82
C ALA A 35 10.14 -3.87 -7.82
N PRO A 36 10.09 -2.61 -7.37
CA PRO A 36 9.01 -2.14 -6.50
C PRO A 36 7.67 -2.34 -7.21
N THR A 37 6.75 -2.98 -6.52
CA THR A 37 5.45 -3.41 -7.05
C THR A 37 4.40 -2.30 -7.01
N GLY A 38 4.75 -1.12 -6.49
CA GLY A 38 3.96 0.10 -6.46
C GLY A 38 3.67 0.58 -5.05
N CYS A 39 3.36 1.86 -4.86
CA CYS A 39 3.32 2.53 -3.55
C CYS A 39 1.97 3.22 -3.32
N LEU A 40 1.63 3.56 -2.07
CA LEU A 40 0.41 4.27 -1.69
C LEU A 40 0.70 5.70 -1.23
N VAL A 41 -0.33 6.54 -1.17
CA VAL A 41 -0.21 7.92 -0.63
C VAL A 41 -0.03 7.90 0.90
N GLY A 42 0.67 8.91 1.42
CA GLY A 42 1.00 9.00 2.85
C GLY A 42 -0.18 9.07 3.81
N GLU A 43 -1.31 9.60 3.33
CA GLU A 43 -2.55 9.76 4.11
C GLU A 43 -3.37 8.47 4.23
N SER A 44 -2.99 7.38 3.54
CA SER A 44 -3.66 6.09 3.70
C SER A 44 -3.56 5.58 5.13
N LEU A 45 -4.69 5.21 5.72
CA LEU A 45 -4.77 4.63 7.06
C LEU A 45 -4.48 3.13 7.00
N VAL A 46 -3.47 2.70 7.74
CA VAL A 46 -3.01 1.32 7.83
C VAL A 46 -3.34 0.77 9.22
N LEU A 47 -3.97 -0.39 9.27
CA LEU A 47 -4.29 -1.05 10.54
C LEU A 47 -3.06 -1.80 11.05
N THR A 48 -2.55 -1.37 12.21
CA THR A 48 -1.29 -1.88 12.77
C THR A 48 -1.39 -2.15 14.28
N SER A 49 -0.40 -2.87 14.82
CA SER A 49 -0.19 -3.02 16.28
C SER A 49 0.07 -1.69 17.00
N ARG A 50 0.27 -0.59 16.27
CA ARG A 50 0.37 0.77 16.80
C ARG A 50 -0.94 1.56 16.70
N GLY A 51 -2.03 0.93 16.27
CA GLY A 51 -3.31 1.58 15.99
C GLY A 51 -3.58 1.76 14.49
N LEU A 52 -4.61 2.54 14.17
CA LEU A 52 -4.97 2.87 12.79
C LEU A 52 -4.17 4.09 12.33
N VAL A 53 -2.96 3.89 11.82
CA VAL A 53 -1.99 4.97 11.61
C VAL A 53 -1.95 5.41 10.16
N ARG A 54 -1.63 6.68 9.91
CA ARG A 54 -1.33 7.16 8.55
C ARG A 54 -0.03 6.53 8.08
N LEU A 55 0.02 6.04 6.83
CA LEU A 55 1.17 5.32 6.29
C LEU A 55 2.48 6.12 6.46
N GLN A 56 2.45 7.43 6.19
CA GLN A 56 3.63 8.29 6.32
C GLN A 56 4.16 8.44 7.75
N SER A 57 3.35 8.17 8.78
CA SER A 57 3.78 8.28 10.19
C SER A 57 4.54 7.05 10.68
N LEU A 58 4.58 5.97 9.88
CA LEU A 58 5.32 4.75 10.21
C LEU A 58 6.84 4.91 10.09
N GLY A 59 7.32 5.93 9.40
CA GLY A 59 8.73 6.30 9.32
C GLY A 59 8.93 7.82 9.33
N ASN A 60 10.16 8.26 9.15
CA ASN A 60 10.50 9.67 8.98
C ASN A 60 10.44 10.04 7.48
N PRO A 61 9.48 10.87 7.01
CA PRO A 61 9.38 11.25 5.59
C PRO A 61 10.60 11.99 5.04
N LEU A 62 11.42 12.58 5.91
CA LEU A 62 12.67 13.27 5.56
C LEU A 62 13.91 12.39 5.78
N GLY A 63 13.70 11.12 6.13
CA GLY A 63 14.74 10.16 6.45
C GLY A 63 15.29 9.42 5.22
N ALA A 64 16.06 8.37 5.49
CA ALA A 64 16.53 7.47 4.44
C ALA A 64 15.37 6.82 3.69
N ARG A 65 15.61 6.46 2.42
CA ARG A 65 14.60 5.83 1.56
C ARG A 65 14.03 4.55 2.16
N TRP A 66 14.88 3.74 2.77
CA TRP A 66 14.53 2.54 3.51
C TRP A 66 14.81 2.73 4.98
N GLN A 67 13.81 2.45 5.81
CA GLN A 67 13.90 2.65 7.25
C GLN A 67 13.52 1.35 7.96
N PRO A 68 14.25 0.95 9.02
CA PRO A 68 13.84 -0.17 9.84
C PRO A 68 12.45 0.12 10.42
N LEU A 69 11.58 -0.88 10.34
CA LEU A 69 10.27 -0.85 10.96
C LEU A 69 10.09 -2.15 11.73
N ASP A 70 9.38 -2.08 12.85
CA ASP A 70 9.03 -3.25 13.63
C ASP A 70 7.60 -3.04 14.13
N VAL A 71 6.64 -3.46 13.30
CA VAL A 71 5.21 -3.32 13.60
C VAL A 71 4.42 -4.43 12.92
N ASP A 72 3.50 -5.07 13.64
CA ASP A 72 2.54 -5.95 12.99
C ASP A 72 1.49 -5.12 12.26
N VAL A 73 1.10 -5.56 11.07
CA VAL A 73 0.07 -4.95 10.21
C VAL A 73 -1.00 -5.97 9.86
N ALA A 74 -2.23 -5.51 9.64
CA ALA A 74 -3.33 -6.37 9.21
C ALA A 74 -3.09 -6.84 7.78
N THR A 75 -3.39 -8.11 7.50
CA THR A 75 -3.32 -8.70 6.15
C THR A 75 -4.55 -9.57 5.89
N ASP A 76 -4.65 -10.13 4.68
CA ASP A 76 -5.71 -11.06 4.30
C ASP A 76 -5.64 -12.44 4.99
N GLU A 77 -4.50 -12.76 5.62
CA GLU A 77 -4.26 -14.02 6.34
C GLU A 77 -3.97 -13.79 7.83
N GLY A 78 -4.48 -12.68 8.37
CA GLY A 78 -4.25 -12.24 9.76
C GLY A 78 -3.02 -11.34 9.92
N PRO A 79 -2.68 -10.91 11.14
CA PRO A 79 -1.55 -10.01 11.35
C PRO A 79 -0.21 -10.58 10.90
N ARG A 80 0.66 -9.73 10.33
CA ARG A 80 2.02 -10.08 9.90
C ARG A 80 3.00 -8.96 10.20
N ARG A 81 4.26 -9.30 10.38
CA ARG A 81 5.31 -8.33 10.75
C ARG A 81 5.77 -7.51 9.54
N ALA A 82 5.60 -6.20 9.60
CA ALA A 82 6.28 -5.25 8.71
C ALA A 82 7.67 -4.93 9.27
N THR A 83 8.69 -5.06 8.43
CA THR A 83 10.12 -4.97 8.79
C THR A 83 10.80 -3.71 8.24
N ARG A 84 10.20 -3.08 7.23
CA ARG A 84 10.72 -1.87 6.62
C ARG A 84 9.62 -0.90 6.21
N PHE A 85 9.93 0.38 6.29
CA PHE A 85 9.20 1.48 5.69
C PHE A 85 9.98 2.01 4.48
N PHE A 86 9.27 2.29 3.39
CA PHE A 86 9.84 2.72 2.12
C PHE A 86 9.29 4.08 1.70
N ILE A 87 10.17 4.98 1.29
CA ILE A 87 9.83 6.24 0.64
C ILE A 87 10.11 6.08 -0.85
N ASN A 88 9.09 6.17 -1.68
CA ASN A 88 9.30 6.07 -3.12
C ASN A 88 9.66 7.44 -3.73
N GLY A 89 8.90 8.46 -3.38
CA GLY A 89 8.98 9.79 -3.98
C GLY A 89 7.65 10.23 -4.58
N ILE A 90 7.70 11.34 -5.31
CA ILE A 90 6.54 11.92 -5.99
C ILE A 90 6.26 11.10 -7.25
N GLU A 91 5.03 10.60 -7.39
CA GLU A 91 4.58 9.80 -8.52
C GLU A 91 3.13 10.14 -8.87
N PRO A 92 2.71 10.00 -10.15
CA PRO A 92 1.29 9.99 -10.51
C PRO A 92 0.53 8.94 -9.69
N VAL A 93 -0.68 9.26 -9.24
CA VAL A 93 -1.50 8.31 -8.47
C VAL A 93 -2.82 7.99 -9.15
N VAL A 94 -3.22 6.73 -9.09
CA VAL A 94 -4.58 6.29 -9.44
C VAL A 94 -5.43 6.33 -8.19
N THR A 95 -6.58 6.98 -8.28
CA THR A 95 -7.62 7.00 -7.25
C THR A 95 -8.68 5.98 -7.59
N VAL A 96 -8.77 4.92 -6.78
CA VAL A 96 -9.84 3.91 -6.87
C VAL A 96 -10.88 4.23 -5.81
N GLU A 97 -12.13 4.39 -6.23
CA GLU A 97 -13.28 4.62 -5.34
C GLU A 97 -14.36 3.57 -5.59
N THR A 98 -14.89 2.99 -4.52
CA THR A 98 -15.98 1.99 -4.59
C THR A 98 -17.36 2.65 -4.63
N ALA A 99 -18.39 1.88 -4.96
CA ALA A 99 -19.78 2.33 -5.04
C ALA A 99 -20.31 2.88 -3.71
N ARG A 100 -19.75 2.45 -2.57
CA ARG A 100 -20.08 2.99 -1.24
C ARG A 100 -19.13 4.10 -0.78
N GLY A 101 -18.14 4.46 -1.60
CA GLY A 101 -17.26 5.61 -1.41
C GLY A 101 -15.94 5.33 -0.70
N TYR A 102 -15.61 4.05 -0.44
CA TYR A 102 -14.29 3.67 0.07
C TYR A 102 -13.23 3.98 -0.98
N ARG A 103 -12.09 4.54 -0.57
CA ARG A 103 -11.07 5.03 -1.50
C ARG A 103 -9.66 4.57 -1.13
N LEU A 104 -8.91 4.19 -2.15
CA LEU A 104 -7.47 3.98 -2.11
C LEU A 104 -6.77 4.82 -3.18
N GLN A 105 -5.61 5.35 -2.87
CA GLN A 105 -4.78 6.10 -3.81
C GLN A 105 -3.35 5.57 -3.77
N GLY A 106 -2.77 5.31 -4.95
CA GLY A 106 -1.42 4.81 -5.07
C GLY A 106 -0.91 4.84 -6.51
N THR A 107 0.33 4.44 -6.73
CA THR A 107 0.95 4.44 -8.05
C THR A 107 0.19 3.52 -9.02
N PRO A 108 0.21 3.81 -10.34
CA PRO A 108 -0.40 2.98 -11.38
C PRO A 108 -0.05 1.48 -11.28
N THR A 109 1.17 1.19 -10.81
CA THR A 109 1.71 -0.16 -10.67
C THR A 109 1.24 -0.88 -9.40
N HIS A 110 0.84 -0.15 -8.36
CA HIS A 110 0.44 -0.72 -7.08
C HIS A 110 -0.71 -1.71 -7.27
N ARG A 111 -0.73 -2.80 -6.51
CA ARG A 111 -1.70 -3.90 -6.71
C ARG A 111 -2.62 -4.04 -5.50
N VAL A 112 -3.89 -4.29 -5.79
CA VAL A 112 -4.90 -4.65 -4.80
C VAL A 112 -5.55 -5.99 -5.17
N LYS A 113 -6.12 -6.67 -4.17
CA LYS A 113 -6.96 -7.85 -4.44
C LYS A 113 -8.27 -7.41 -5.11
N VAL A 114 -8.68 -8.18 -6.11
CA VAL A 114 -10.01 -8.13 -6.72
C VAL A 114 -10.62 -9.53 -6.69
N VAL A 115 -11.95 -9.62 -6.60
CA VAL A 115 -12.69 -10.87 -6.63
C VAL A 115 -13.14 -11.16 -8.07
N GLY A 116 -12.71 -12.31 -8.59
CA GLY A 116 -13.11 -12.83 -9.90
C GLY A 116 -14.57 -13.30 -9.90
N ALA A 117 -15.10 -13.56 -11.10
CA ALA A 117 -16.48 -14.02 -11.28
C ALA A 117 -16.78 -15.38 -10.62
N ASP A 118 -15.75 -16.18 -10.39
CA ASP A 118 -15.78 -17.48 -9.71
C ASP A 118 -15.59 -17.36 -8.18
N GLY A 119 -15.46 -16.14 -7.65
CA GLY A 119 -15.19 -15.87 -6.23
C GLY A 119 -13.71 -15.91 -5.85
N THR A 120 -12.81 -16.23 -6.78
CA THR A 120 -11.36 -16.30 -6.49
C THR A 120 -10.73 -14.92 -6.38
N TRP A 121 -9.75 -14.76 -5.48
CA TRP A 121 -9.06 -13.49 -5.28
C TRP A 121 -7.83 -13.38 -6.17
N GLN A 122 -7.72 -12.28 -6.91
CA GLN A 122 -6.66 -12.04 -7.89
C GLN A 122 -5.99 -10.69 -7.64
N TRP A 123 -4.70 -10.58 -7.95
CA TRP A 123 -4.00 -9.30 -7.88
C TRP A 123 -4.23 -8.49 -9.15
N LYS A 124 -4.63 -7.23 -9.00
CA LYS A 124 -4.80 -6.30 -10.13
C LYS A 124 -4.10 -4.99 -9.83
N ARG A 125 -3.39 -4.43 -10.82
CA ARG A 125 -2.77 -3.11 -10.69
C ARG A 125 -3.83 -2.03 -10.63
N LEU A 126 -3.61 -0.95 -9.90
CA LEU A 126 -4.55 0.17 -9.82
C LEU A 126 -4.87 0.73 -11.23
N ALA A 127 -3.88 0.80 -12.13
CA ALA A 127 -4.10 1.21 -13.51
C ALA A 127 -4.94 0.23 -14.34
N ASP A 128 -5.03 -1.03 -13.91
CA ASP A 128 -5.79 -2.08 -14.58
C ASP A 128 -7.20 -2.25 -13.97
N ILE A 129 -7.49 -1.63 -12.82
CA ILE A 129 -8.82 -1.63 -12.20
C ILE A 129 -9.84 -0.97 -13.14
N ARG A 130 -11.04 -1.55 -13.21
CA ARG A 130 -12.16 -1.11 -14.05
C ARG A 130 -13.42 -1.01 -13.22
N LEU A 131 -14.36 -0.17 -13.69
CA LEU A 131 -15.71 -0.08 -13.15
C LEU A 131 -16.34 -1.48 -13.06
N GLY A 132 -16.94 -1.80 -11.91
CA GLY A 132 -17.59 -3.09 -11.65
C GLY A 132 -16.66 -4.20 -11.18
N ASP A 133 -15.33 -4.01 -11.19
CA ASP A 133 -14.43 -4.91 -10.44
C ASP A 133 -14.86 -4.93 -8.97
N ARG A 134 -14.79 -6.09 -8.32
CA ARG A 134 -15.12 -6.22 -6.90
C ARG A 134 -13.85 -6.29 -6.07
N VAL A 135 -13.82 -5.55 -4.97
CA VAL A 135 -12.67 -5.52 -4.05
C VAL A 135 -13.09 -6.02 -2.66
N PRO A 136 -12.27 -6.85 -2.00
CA PRO A 136 -12.45 -7.16 -0.59
C PRO A 136 -11.89 -6.03 0.28
N LEU A 137 -12.72 -5.56 1.22
CA LEU A 137 -12.39 -4.56 2.21
C LEU A 137 -12.44 -5.20 3.59
N LEU A 138 -11.33 -5.17 4.35
CA LEU A 138 -11.27 -5.74 5.69
C LEU A 138 -12.35 -5.09 6.57
N LEU A 139 -13.25 -5.93 7.10
CA LEU A 139 -14.40 -5.52 7.89
C LEU A 139 -14.22 -5.98 9.33
N GLY A 140 -14.02 -5.02 10.23
CA GLY A 140 -13.76 -5.34 11.62
C GLY A 140 -12.34 -5.86 11.85
N GLY A 141 -11.82 -5.59 13.04
CA GLY A 141 -10.58 -6.20 13.51
C GLY A 141 -9.58 -5.18 14.00
N MET A 142 -8.73 -5.63 14.91
CA MET A 142 -7.59 -4.90 15.45
C MET A 142 -6.34 -5.77 15.28
N VAL A 143 -5.18 -5.13 15.29
CA VAL A 143 -3.89 -5.83 15.29
C VAL A 143 -3.24 -5.56 16.63
N GLY A 144 -2.86 -6.59 17.35
CA GLY A 144 -2.25 -6.45 18.68
C GLY A 144 -3.21 -5.88 19.73
N GLU A 145 -2.63 -5.45 20.85
CA GLU A 145 -3.37 -5.02 22.04
C GLU A 145 -3.61 -3.51 22.09
N PRO A 146 -4.60 -3.05 22.87
CA PRO A 146 -4.76 -1.64 23.21
C PRO A 146 -3.48 -1.01 23.77
N ARG A 147 -3.24 0.24 23.40
CA ARG A 147 -2.07 1.02 23.74
C ARG A 147 -2.44 2.25 24.55
N LEU A 148 -1.63 2.47 25.56
CA LEU A 148 -1.66 3.70 26.33
C LEU A 148 -0.97 4.81 25.54
N VAL A 149 -1.71 5.88 25.23
CA VAL A 149 -1.16 7.07 24.59
C VAL A 149 -1.02 8.16 25.65
N GLU A 150 0.24 8.53 25.95
CA GLU A 150 0.56 9.65 26.84
C GLU A 150 0.32 10.98 26.12
N LEU A 151 -0.18 11.96 26.87
CA LEU A 151 -0.48 13.32 26.44
C LEU A 151 0.49 14.30 27.11
N PRO A 152 0.80 15.44 26.45
CA PRO A 152 1.68 16.44 27.03
C PRO A 152 1.21 16.92 28.40
N PRO A 153 2.13 17.38 29.27
CA PRO A 153 1.76 18.07 30.50
C PRO A 153 0.89 19.28 30.24
N LEU A 154 -0.04 19.56 31.13
CA LEU A 154 -0.60 20.91 31.24
C LEU A 154 0.54 21.87 31.63
N GLY A 155 0.73 22.93 30.85
CA GLY A 155 1.79 23.91 31.09
C GLY A 155 1.65 24.63 32.44
N ASP A 156 2.77 25.16 32.94
CA ASP A 156 2.81 25.91 34.19
C ASP A 156 1.91 27.16 34.13
N ALA A 157 1.34 27.53 35.28
CA ALA A 157 0.56 28.75 35.39
C ALA A 157 1.52 29.96 35.36
N TYR A 158 1.46 30.77 34.31
CA TYR A 158 2.21 32.03 34.21
C TYR A 158 1.65 33.13 35.14
N TRP A 159 0.38 33.03 35.54
CA TRP A 159 -0.31 33.97 36.43
C TRP A 159 -1.08 33.25 37.54
N THR A 160 -1.07 33.83 38.73
CA THR A 160 -1.41 33.24 40.05
C THR A 160 -2.90 33.02 40.33
N SER A 161 -3.76 32.74 39.35
CA SER A 161 -5.21 32.62 39.56
C SER A 161 -5.89 31.33 39.05
N ASP A 162 -5.17 30.42 38.38
CA ASP A 162 -5.75 29.17 37.85
C ASP A 162 -5.01 27.92 38.40
N TYR A 163 -5.32 27.58 39.66
CA TYR A 163 -4.73 26.41 40.36
C TYR A 163 -5.61 25.15 40.29
N THR A 164 -6.86 25.27 39.85
CA THR A 164 -7.82 24.16 39.84
C THR A 164 -7.84 23.41 38.52
N THR A 165 -7.38 24.05 37.43
CA THR A 165 -7.32 23.39 36.13
C THR A 165 -6.26 22.30 36.12
N PHE A 166 -6.68 21.10 35.76
CA PHE A 166 -5.81 19.98 35.43
C PHE A 166 -6.11 19.50 34.00
N ALA A 167 -5.32 18.55 33.51
CA ALA A 167 -5.61 17.89 32.25
C ALA A 167 -5.17 16.42 32.33
N PRO A 168 -5.85 15.50 31.62
CA PRO A 168 -5.46 14.11 31.59
C PRO A 168 -4.04 13.95 31.04
N ARG A 169 -3.25 13.06 31.64
CA ARG A 169 -1.92 12.70 31.12
C ARG A 169 -1.97 11.63 30.04
N ARG A 170 -3.14 11.03 29.80
CA ARG A 170 -3.34 9.90 28.90
C ARG A 170 -4.66 10.02 28.18
N MET A 171 -4.75 9.45 26.99
CA MET A 171 -6.01 9.29 26.29
C MET A 171 -6.92 8.33 27.05
N THR A 172 -8.20 8.69 27.20
CA THR A 172 -9.24 7.91 27.87
C THR A 172 -10.52 7.93 27.05
N GLU A 173 -11.46 7.02 27.32
CA GLU A 173 -12.77 7.01 26.66
C GLU A 173 -13.50 8.35 26.84
N ASP A 174 -13.55 8.89 28.06
CA ASP A 174 -14.20 10.17 28.36
C ASP A 174 -13.56 11.35 27.61
N LEU A 175 -12.22 11.38 27.52
CA LEU A 175 -11.53 12.42 26.76
C LEU A 175 -11.78 12.26 25.25
N ALA A 176 -11.78 11.03 24.72
CA ALA A 176 -12.07 10.78 23.32
C ALA A 176 -13.50 11.16 22.94
N GLU A 177 -14.48 10.88 23.81
CA GLU A 177 -15.88 11.35 23.66
C GLU A 177 -15.96 12.87 23.58
N PHE A 178 -15.28 13.57 24.49
CA PHE A 178 -15.25 15.04 24.49
C PHE A 178 -14.56 15.60 23.24
N VAL A 179 -13.45 15.00 22.80
CA VAL A 179 -12.73 15.37 21.56
C VAL A 179 -13.60 15.10 20.33
N GLY A 180 -14.32 13.98 20.30
CA GLY A 180 -15.27 13.64 19.22
C GLY A 180 -16.36 14.70 19.08
N TYR A 181 -16.97 15.08 20.20
CA TYR A 181 -17.97 16.16 20.23
C TYR A 181 -17.38 17.49 19.75
N PHE A 182 -16.16 17.80 20.18
CA PHE A 182 -15.45 19.00 19.73
C PHE A 182 -15.20 18.99 18.21
N MET A 183 -14.89 17.84 17.60
CA MET A 183 -14.67 17.75 16.15
C MET A 183 -15.93 18.05 15.34
N GLY A 184 -17.11 17.77 15.87
CA GLY A 184 -18.37 18.23 15.29
C GLY A 184 -18.63 19.70 15.61
N ASP A 185 -19.23 19.95 16.78
CA ASP A 185 -19.79 21.25 17.18
C ASP A 185 -18.87 22.08 18.10
N GLY A 186 -17.59 21.74 18.17
CA GLY A 186 -16.61 22.48 18.95
C GLY A 186 -15.87 23.59 18.19
N SER A 187 -15.44 24.61 18.94
CA SER A 187 -14.54 25.67 18.50
C SER A 187 -13.51 25.98 19.58
N LEU A 188 -12.26 26.13 19.16
CA LEU A 188 -11.15 26.57 20.01
C LEU A 188 -11.05 28.09 19.96
N HIS A 189 -10.88 28.71 21.12
CA HIS A 189 -10.65 30.13 21.28
C HIS A 189 -9.40 30.34 22.13
N ALA A 190 -8.78 31.53 22.02
CA ALA A 190 -7.59 31.88 22.80
C ALA A 190 -7.79 31.76 24.33
N LYS A 191 -9.04 31.78 24.80
CA LYS A 191 -9.42 31.70 26.23
C LYS A 191 -10.08 30.37 26.61
N GLY A 192 -10.08 29.36 25.75
CA GLY A 192 -10.63 28.05 26.07
C GLY A 192 -11.46 27.43 24.96
N LEU A 193 -12.36 26.52 25.35
CA LEU A 193 -13.17 25.72 24.44
C LEU A 193 -14.62 26.18 24.47
N ARG A 194 -15.31 26.08 23.32
CA ARG A 194 -16.75 26.30 23.23
C ARG A 194 -17.38 25.22 22.37
N LEU A 195 -18.42 24.59 22.90
CA LEU A 195 -19.24 23.59 22.24
C LEU A 195 -20.67 24.13 22.04
N CYS A 196 -21.29 23.80 20.92
CA CYS A 196 -22.70 24.10 20.67
C CYS A 196 -23.53 22.83 20.85
N VAL A 197 -24.62 22.91 21.61
CA VAL A 197 -25.52 21.78 21.86
C VAL A 197 -26.93 22.18 21.44
N PHE A 198 -27.65 21.29 20.76
CA PHE A 198 -29.04 21.59 20.39
C PHE A 198 -29.91 21.87 21.62
N ALA A 199 -30.78 22.87 21.54
CA ALA A 199 -31.51 23.37 22.71
C ALA A 199 -32.39 22.33 23.42
N ALA A 200 -32.83 21.28 22.70
CA ALA A 200 -33.64 20.21 23.27
C ALA A 200 -32.82 19.09 23.95
N ASP A 201 -31.49 19.10 23.83
CA ASP A 201 -30.61 18.03 24.30
C ASP A 201 -29.90 18.44 25.61
N GLY A 202 -30.69 18.77 26.63
CA GLY A 202 -30.18 19.22 27.93
C GLY A 202 -29.33 18.17 28.67
N ASP A 203 -29.61 16.89 28.45
CA ASP A 203 -28.81 15.77 28.99
C ASP A 203 -27.38 15.72 28.40
N VAL A 204 -27.21 16.16 27.15
CA VAL A 204 -25.89 16.31 26.53
C VAL A 204 -25.12 17.46 27.19
N VAL A 205 -25.78 18.58 27.51
CA VAL A 205 -25.17 19.69 28.25
C VAL A 205 -24.68 19.23 29.62
N GLU A 206 -25.49 18.45 30.36
CA GLU A 206 -25.12 17.89 31.66
C GLU A 206 -23.89 16.97 31.55
N ARG A 207 -23.86 16.09 30.54
CA ARG A 207 -22.72 15.21 30.27
C ARG A 207 -21.45 16.00 29.95
N LEU A 208 -21.51 16.98 29.06
CA LEU A 208 -20.36 17.81 28.71
C LEU A 208 -19.85 18.64 29.91
N ALA A 209 -20.76 19.19 30.72
CA ALA A 209 -20.39 19.90 31.94
C ALA A 209 -19.72 18.97 32.97
N HIS A 210 -20.20 17.74 33.11
CA HIS A 210 -19.55 16.73 33.93
C HIS A 210 -18.14 16.39 33.43
N LEU A 211 -17.99 16.16 32.12
CA LEU A 211 -16.68 15.90 31.51
C LEU A 211 -15.71 17.07 31.70
N GLY A 212 -16.17 18.31 31.58
CA GLY A 212 -15.35 19.49 31.86
C GLY A 212 -14.80 19.54 33.28
N ARG A 213 -15.63 19.20 34.27
CA ARG A 213 -15.20 19.09 35.67
C ARG A 213 -14.24 17.91 35.89
N SER A 214 -14.58 16.74 35.36
CA SER A 214 -13.83 15.50 35.64
C SER A 214 -12.50 15.43 34.91
N LEU A 215 -12.43 15.96 33.68
CA LEU A 215 -11.21 15.95 32.86
C LEU A 215 -10.33 17.17 33.13
N PHE A 216 -10.94 18.33 33.42
CA PHE A 216 -10.20 19.59 33.45
C PHE A 216 -10.32 20.38 34.75
N GLY A 217 -11.18 19.99 35.69
CA GLY A 217 -11.44 20.77 36.91
C GLY A 217 -12.15 22.10 36.62
N LEU A 218 -12.86 22.19 35.50
CA LEU A 218 -13.51 23.41 35.03
C LEU A 218 -15.04 23.27 35.05
N GLU A 219 -15.71 24.29 35.59
CA GLU A 219 -17.15 24.43 35.44
C GLU A 219 -17.49 24.97 34.05
N ALA A 220 -18.57 24.44 33.47
CA ALA A 220 -19.10 24.92 32.20
C ALA A 220 -19.86 26.23 32.39
N ALA A 221 -19.54 27.25 31.59
CA ALA A 221 -20.39 28.41 31.41
C ALA A 221 -21.43 28.10 30.32
N ILE A 222 -22.71 28.11 30.69
CA ILE A 222 -23.82 27.79 29.79
C ILE A 222 -24.52 29.08 29.38
N THR A 223 -24.66 29.34 28.09
CA THR A 223 -25.37 30.50 27.54
C THR A 223 -26.41 30.06 26.52
N GLU A 224 -27.65 30.52 26.68
CA GLU A 224 -28.72 30.23 25.74
C GLU A 224 -28.61 31.13 24.49
N ARG A 225 -28.77 30.51 23.32
CA ARG A 225 -28.81 31.16 22.01
C ARG A 225 -30.07 30.69 21.26
N GLU A 226 -30.40 31.40 20.19
CA GLU A 226 -31.53 31.01 19.34
C GLU A 226 -31.25 29.64 18.69
N GLY A 227 -31.95 28.60 19.17
CA GLY A 227 -31.89 27.23 18.65
C GLY A 227 -30.82 26.31 19.27
N TYR A 228 -29.92 26.81 20.10
CA TYR A 228 -28.85 26.01 20.72
C TYR A 228 -28.35 26.59 22.05
N LEU A 229 -27.67 25.78 22.84
CA LEU A 229 -26.98 26.15 24.08
C LEU A 229 -25.47 26.16 23.82
N GLU A 230 -24.79 27.26 24.18
CA GLU A 230 -23.34 27.33 24.20
C GLU A 230 -22.82 26.79 25.54
N VAL A 231 -21.91 25.81 25.49
CA VAL A 231 -21.21 25.25 26.64
C VAL A 231 -19.74 25.62 26.52
N ALA A 232 -19.26 26.53 27.38
CA ALA A 232 -17.90 27.07 27.31
C ALA A 232 -17.05 26.70 28.53
N PHE A 233 -15.79 26.38 28.29
CA PHE A 233 -14.78 26.10 29.31
C PHE A 233 -13.65 27.12 29.19
N HIS A 234 -13.57 28.04 30.16
CA HIS A 234 -12.65 29.16 30.10
C HIS A 234 -11.32 28.85 30.79
N SER A 235 -10.30 28.49 30.01
CA SER A 235 -8.92 28.41 30.47
C SER A 235 -7.95 28.56 29.30
N VAL A 236 -7.02 29.52 29.42
CA VAL A 236 -5.91 29.70 28.45
C VAL A 236 -4.98 28.49 28.48
N ARG A 237 -4.74 27.93 29.68
CA ARG A 237 -3.89 26.74 29.86
C ARG A 237 -4.50 25.54 29.14
N LEU A 238 -5.82 25.35 29.26
CA LEU A 238 -6.53 24.29 28.53
C LEU A 238 -6.43 24.50 27.02
N ALA A 239 -6.62 25.72 26.51
CA ALA A 239 -6.52 26.01 25.08
C ALA A 239 -5.13 25.65 24.52
N MET A 240 -4.06 26.06 25.20
CA MET A 240 -2.68 25.73 24.81
C MET A 240 -2.41 24.22 24.87
N TRP A 241 -2.89 23.55 25.91
CA TRP A 241 -2.76 22.10 26.03
C TRP A 241 -3.54 21.36 24.95
N TRP A 242 -4.73 21.85 24.58
CA TRP A 242 -5.56 21.30 23.51
C TRP A 242 -4.86 21.32 22.16
N GLU A 243 -4.17 22.43 21.84
CA GLU A 243 -3.32 22.56 20.65
C GLU A 243 -2.12 21.62 20.72
N ALA A 244 -1.43 21.56 21.85
CA ALA A 244 -0.26 20.68 22.04
C ALA A 244 -0.60 19.19 21.92
N CYS A 245 -1.82 18.80 22.30
CA CYS A 245 -2.34 17.45 22.11
C CYS A 245 -2.74 17.13 20.66
N GLY A 246 -2.77 18.12 19.76
CA GLY A 246 -3.22 17.95 18.37
C GLY A 246 -4.75 17.83 18.23
N PHE A 247 -5.52 18.31 19.20
CA PHE A 247 -6.98 18.25 19.20
C PHE A 247 -7.63 19.46 18.51
N ALA A 248 -6.87 20.52 18.24
CA ALA A 248 -7.37 21.68 17.50
C ALA A 248 -7.70 21.31 16.05
N LYS A 249 -8.86 21.74 15.53
CA LYS A 249 -9.20 21.58 14.11
C LYS A 249 -8.12 22.26 13.24
N LYS A 250 -7.79 21.67 12.09
CA LYS A 250 -6.70 22.15 11.23
C LYS A 250 -7.11 23.45 10.49
N PRO A 251 -6.25 24.47 10.43
CA PRO A 251 -6.52 25.63 9.61
C PRO A 251 -6.46 25.26 8.12
N PRO A 252 -7.25 25.91 7.25
CA PRO A 252 -7.20 25.67 5.80
C PRO A 252 -5.89 26.15 5.16
N PHE A 253 -5.17 27.08 5.79
CA PHE A 253 -3.86 27.59 5.39
C PHE A 253 -3.18 28.28 6.59
N ASP A 254 -1.87 28.46 6.52
CA ASP A 254 -1.09 29.07 7.60
C ASP A 254 -1.52 30.52 7.87
N GLY A 255 -1.70 30.87 9.14
CA GLY A 255 -2.15 32.22 9.56
C GLY A 255 -3.65 32.49 9.37
N HIS A 256 -4.46 31.48 9.04
CA HIS A 256 -5.92 31.63 8.92
C HIS A 256 -6.59 32.11 10.22
N SER A 257 -7.54 33.03 10.10
CA SER A 257 -8.44 33.45 11.19
C SER A 257 -9.90 33.44 10.72
N GLY A 258 -10.83 33.12 11.63
CA GLY A 258 -12.27 33.05 11.33
C GLY A 258 -12.81 31.63 11.12
N LYS A 259 -13.82 31.46 10.27
CA LYS A 259 -14.49 30.16 10.03
C LYS A 259 -13.72 29.28 9.03
N GLY A 260 -14.01 27.99 9.00
CA GLY A 260 -13.51 27.08 7.96
C GLY A 260 -12.34 26.18 8.37
N TYR A 261 -12.08 26.04 9.67
CA TYR A 261 -11.20 25.02 10.20
C TYR A 261 -11.72 23.61 9.87
N ALA A 262 -10.83 22.72 9.47
CA ALA A 262 -11.13 21.36 9.06
C ALA A 262 -10.98 20.39 10.25
N PRO A 263 -12.04 19.68 10.65
CA PRO A 263 -11.91 18.60 11.63
C PRO A 263 -11.07 17.44 11.08
N HIS A 264 -10.50 16.66 11.99
CA HIS A 264 -9.74 15.45 11.71
C HIS A 264 -9.85 14.49 12.89
N ILE A 265 -9.49 13.22 12.69
CA ILE A 265 -9.30 12.29 13.81
C ILE A 265 -7.87 12.49 14.33
N PRO A 266 -7.67 12.90 15.60
CA PRO A 266 -6.33 13.10 16.15
C PRO A 266 -5.53 11.80 16.19
N ASP A 267 -4.23 11.89 15.90
CA ASP A 267 -3.32 10.75 15.97
C ASP A 267 -3.27 10.14 17.39
N ALA A 268 -3.42 10.98 18.43
CA ALA A 268 -3.49 10.51 19.81
C ALA A 268 -4.70 9.59 20.09
N ILE A 269 -5.76 9.68 19.29
CA ILE A 269 -6.88 8.73 19.32
C ILE A 269 -6.52 7.53 18.46
N LEU A 270 -6.12 7.74 17.20
CA LEU A 270 -5.77 6.66 16.27
C LEU A 270 -4.68 5.71 16.77
N HIS A 271 -3.75 6.20 17.58
CA HIS A 271 -2.62 5.42 18.10
C HIS A 271 -2.96 4.57 19.33
N THR A 272 -4.17 4.73 19.91
CA THR A 272 -4.57 3.95 21.08
C THR A 272 -4.82 2.49 20.74
N ASN A 273 -5.11 2.16 19.49
CA ASN A 273 -5.43 0.78 19.11
C ASN A 273 -6.55 0.17 19.98
N ASP A 274 -7.46 1.00 20.49
CA ASP A 274 -8.50 0.57 21.44
C ASP A 274 -9.88 0.83 20.83
N PRO A 275 -10.64 -0.23 20.50
CA PRO A 275 -11.99 -0.12 20.00
C PRO A 275 -12.92 0.73 20.87
N LYS A 276 -12.74 0.74 22.19
CA LYS A 276 -13.56 1.54 23.11
C LYS A 276 -13.27 3.02 22.98
N ILE A 277 -12.01 3.39 22.81
CA ILE A 277 -11.61 4.79 22.60
C ILE A 277 -12.09 5.27 21.22
N TYR A 278 -11.97 4.43 20.18
CA TYR A 278 -12.52 4.74 18.86
C TYR A 278 -14.05 4.91 18.90
N ALA A 279 -14.74 4.01 19.60
CA ALA A 279 -16.18 4.08 19.81
C ALA A 279 -16.58 5.34 20.59
N ALA A 280 -15.87 5.71 21.65
CA ALA A 280 -16.12 6.91 22.42
C ALA A 280 -15.94 8.18 21.57
N PHE A 281 -14.87 8.26 20.76
CA PHE A 281 -14.69 9.35 19.80
C PHE A 281 -15.87 9.47 18.82
N LEU A 282 -16.28 8.35 18.21
CA LEU A 282 -17.41 8.32 17.29
C LEU A 282 -18.73 8.68 17.99
N ARG A 283 -18.94 8.27 19.24
CA ARG A 283 -20.11 8.63 20.05
C ARG A 283 -20.22 10.14 20.18
N GLY A 284 -19.15 10.81 20.58
CA GLY A 284 -19.12 12.28 20.68
C GLY A 284 -19.38 12.95 19.33
N LEU A 285 -18.73 12.44 18.27
CA LEU A 285 -18.84 13.00 16.92
C LEU A 285 -20.27 12.88 16.34
N PHE A 286 -20.89 11.71 16.47
CA PHE A 286 -22.26 11.47 16.03
C PHE A 286 -23.30 12.15 16.95
N GLU A 287 -22.97 12.39 18.21
CA GLU A 287 -23.82 13.21 19.06
C GLU A 287 -23.80 14.68 18.65
N ALA A 288 -22.68 15.23 18.20
CA ALA A 288 -22.63 16.59 17.68
C ALA A 288 -23.37 16.69 16.33
N ASP A 289 -22.77 16.11 15.27
CA ASP A 289 -23.20 16.33 13.88
C ASP A 289 -24.04 15.18 13.29
N GLY A 290 -24.31 14.13 14.07
CA GLY A 290 -25.09 12.98 13.60
C GLY A 290 -26.60 13.18 13.72
N ASN A 291 -27.35 12.46 12.88
CA ASN A 291 -28.80 12.47 12.88
C ASN A 291 -29.37 11.05 12.72
N VAL A 292 -30.62 10.85 13.14
CA VAL A 292 -31.34 9.58 12.99
C VAL A 292 -32.61 9.82 12.16
N ALA A 293 -32.73 9.13 11.03
CA ALA A 293 -33.89 9.27 10.14
C ALA A 293 -34.27 7.93 9.48
N GLY A 294 -35.54 7.53 9.59
CA GLY A 294 -36.08 6.33 8.94
C GLY A 294 -35.27 5.07 9.23
N ASP A 295 -34.97 4.82 10.51
CA ASP A 295 -34.14 3.72 11.07
C ASP A 295 -32.64 3.77 10.79
N TYR A 296 -32.14 4.77 10.06
CA TYR A 296 -30.71 4.91 9.77
C TYR A 296 -30.08 6.02 10.59
N ILE A 297 -28.84 5.76 11.01
CA ILE A 297 -27.95 6.77 11.57
C ILE A 297 -27.12 7.39 10.43
N TYR A 298 -27.07 8.72 10.42
CA TYR A 298 -26.33 9.53 9.48
C TYR A 298 -25.34 10.40 10.24
N TRP A 299 -24.27 10.77 9.56
CA TRP A 299 -23.37 11.82 10.00
C TRP A 299 -22.85 12.55 8.76
N SER A 300 -22.63 13.86 8.87
CA SER A 300 -22.22 14.64 7.72
C SER A 300 -21.13 15.65 8.05
N THR A 301 -20.31 15.97 7.06
CA THR A 301 -19.27 17.00 7.16
C THR A 301 -19.02 17.66 5.81
N VAL A 302 -18.51 18.89 5.83
CA VAL A 302 -18.04 19.59 4.62
C VAL A 302 -16.58 19.27 4.27
N THR A 303 -15.91 18.42 5.06
CA THR A 303 -14.50 18.06 4.87
C THR A 303 -14.39 16.65 4.30
N GLU A 304 -13.98 16.53 3.04
CA GLU A 304 -13.86 15.24 2.35
C GLU A 304 -12.94 14.27 3.08
N SER A 305 -11.71 14.66 3.40
CA SER A 305 -10.72 13.80 4.06
C SER A 305 -11.25 13.26 5.38
N PHE A 306 -11.87 14.11 6.20
CA PHE A 306 -12.46 13.69 7.46
C PHE A 306 -13.60 12.67 7.27
N SER A 307 -14.45 12.85 6.26
CA SER A 307 -15.48 11.87 5.95
C SER A 307 -14.91 10.50 5.56
N ARG A 308 -13.74 10.47 4.93
CA ARG A 308 -13.06 9.22 4.55
C ARG A 308 -12.41 8.55 5.74
N ASP A 309 -11.72 9.32 6.59
CA ASP A 309 -11.11 8.81 7.81
C ASP A 309 -12.16 8.21 8.76
N VAL A 310 -13.31 8.89 8.94
CA VAL A 310 -14.43 8.39 9.75
C VAL A 310 -15.05 7.13 9.14
N GLN A 311 -15.20 7.08 7.81
CA GLN A 311 -15.69 5.89 7.11
C GLN A 311 -14.74 4.69 7.31
N THR A 312 -13.42 4.89 7.26
CA THR A 312 -12.44 3.84 7.55
C THR A 312 -12.46 3.43 9.02
N LEU A 313 -12.57 4.37 9.97
CA LEU A 313 -12.65 4.06 11.39
C LEU A 313 -13.90 3.22 11.72
N LEU A 314 -15.04 3.56 11.14
CA LEU A 314 -16.28 2.77 11.26
C LEU A 314 -16.10 1.35 10.70
N MET A 315 -15.42 1.21 9.56
CA MET A 315 -15.15 -0.09 8.95
C MET A 315 -14.22 -0.96 9.81
N VAL A 316 -13.22 -0.37 10.47
CA VAL A 316 -12.35 -1.05 11.46
C VAL A 316 -13.16 -1.54 12.66
N LEU A 317 -14.21 -0.82 13.06
CA LEU A 317 -15.18 -1.26 14.08
C LEU A 317 -16.28 -2.18 13.52
N GLY A 318 -16.18 -2.61 12.26
CA GLY A 318 -17.13 -3.53 11.63
C GLY A 318 -18.42 -2.89 11.10
N PHE A 319 -18.52 -1.56 11.05
CA PHE A 319 -19.67 -0.84 10.52
C PHE A 319 -19.44 -0.41 9.06
N VAL A 320 -20.24 -0.96 8.15
CA VAL A 320 -20.23 -0.56 6.74
C VAL A 320 -21.08 0.69 6.54
N THR A 321 -20.57 1.65 5.79
CA THR A 321 -21.29 2.89 5.49
C THR A 321 -21.31 3.20 4.01
N THR A 322 -22.37 3.89 3.58
CA THR A 322 -22.41 4.56 2.29
C THR A 322 -21.98 6.00 2.46
N ARG A 323 -21.22 6.53 1.50
CA ARG A 323 -20.89 7.94 1.42
C ARG A 323 -21.57 8.59 0.21
N LYS A 324 -22.37 9.62 0.47
CA LYS A 324 -23.03 10.45 -0.55
C LYS A 324 -22.46 11.86 -0.52
N VAL A 325 -22.40 12.52 -1.67
CA VAL A 325 -22.06 13.96 -1.75
C VAL A 325 -23.33 14.73 -2.13
N ASP A 326 -23.80 15.58 -1.22
CA ASP A 326 -24.90 16.51 -1.45
C ASP A 326 -24.31 17.85 -1.92
N GLN A 327 -24.61 18.22 -3.17
CA GLN A 327 -24.19 19.51 -3.73
C GLN A 327 -25.01 20.66 -3.12
N PRO A 328 -24.41 21.85 -2.93
CA PRO A 328 -25.12 23.01 -2.45
C PRO A 328 -26.22 23.41 -3.45
N THR A 329 -27.42 23.67 -2.95
CA THR A 329 -28.57 24.16 -3.73
C THR A 329 -28.97 25.53 -3.22
N PRO A 330 -29.54 26.43 -4.05
CA PRO A 330 -29.97 27.76 -3.60
C PRO A 330 -30.91 27.75 -2.38
N ASP A 331 -31.71 26.69 -2.25
CA ASP A 331 -32.70 26.52 -1.18
C ASP A 331 -32.11 25.93 0.12
N LYS A 332 -30.84 25.51 0.12
CA LYS A 332 -30.16 24.92 1.28
C LYS A 332 -29.06 25.84 1.79
N MET A 333 -28.94 25.93 3.11
CA MET A 333 -27.93 26.75 3.76
C MET A 333 -26.53 26.16 3.55
N GLY A 334 -25.62 26.94 2.93
CA GLY A 334 -24.21 26.57 2.75
C GLY A 334 -23.75 26.63 1.29
N SER A 335 -22.50 27.03 1.07
CA SER A 335 -21.90 27.17 -0.27
C SER A 335 -20.99 26.00 -0.66
N ARG A 336 -20.85 24.99 0.20
CA ARG A 336 -19.94 23.85 0.03
C ARG A 336 -20.72 22.55 -0.10
N ALA A 337 -20.15 21.59 -0.83
CA ALA A 337 -20.66 20.22 -0.86
C ALA A 337 -20.59 19.58 0.53
N VAL A 338 -21.58 18.76 0.86
CA VAL A 338 -21.69 18.05 2.13
C VAL A 338 -21.51 16.56 1.88
N HIS A 339 -20.58 15.94 2.61
CA HIS A 339 -20.33 14.51 2.58
C HIS A 339 -21.16 13.85 3.68
N VAL A 340 -22.10 13.00 3.29
CA VAL A 340 -23.03 12.32 4.19
C VAL A 340 -22.65 10.85 4.27
N LEU A 341 -22.27 10.39 5.45
CA LEU A 341 -22.14 8.98 5.80
C LEU A 341 -23.46 8.47 6.35
N ARG A 342 -23.84 7.26 5.94
CA ARG A 342 -25.00 6.54 6.47
C ARG A 342 -24.63 5.09 6.70
N LEU A 343 -25.05 4.49 7.81
CA LEU A 343 -24.96 3.04 8.00
C LEU A 343 -25.63 2.33 6.81
N LEU A 344 -24.99 1.30 6.25
CA LEU A 344 -25.49 0.61 5.07
C LEU A 344 -26.86 -0.04 5.34
N ASN A 345 -26.98 -0.64 6.52
CA ASN A 345 -28.03 -1.59 6.88
C ASN A 345 -28.73 -1.17 8.17
N ALA A 346 -30.07 -1.08 8.16
CA ALA A 346 -30.85 -0.71 9.34
C ALA A 346 -30.65 -1.68 10.52
N SER A 347 -30.35 -2.97 10.27
CA SER A 347 -30.04 -3.95 11.32
C SER A 347 -28.81 -3.56 12.14
N THR A 348 -27.89 -2.78 11.56
CA THR A 348 -26.66 -2.36 12.24
C THR A 348 -26.89 -1.17 13.18
N THR A 349 -28.05 -0.50 13.10
CA THR A 349 -28.40 0.63 13.99
C THR A 349 -28.44 0.19 15.46
N ALA A 350 -29.07 -0.96 15.76
CA ALA A 350 -29.12 -1.48 17.12
C ALA A 350 -27.72 -1.77 17.69
N ARG A 351 -26.85 -2.35 16.85
CA ARG A 351 -25.46 -2.61 17.20
C ARG A 351 -24.68 -1.31 17.41
N PHE A 352 -24.87 -0.31 16.55
CA PHE A 352 -24.25 1.01 16.70
C PHE A 352 -24.65 1.67 18.02
N VAL A 353 -25.94 1.66 18.37
CA VAL A 353 -26.42 2.23 19.65
C VAL A 353 -25.84 1.48 20.85
N THR A 354 -25.60 0.19 20.73
CA THR A 354 -25.05 -0.64 21.81
C THR A 354 -23.53 -0.47 21.96
N GLU A 355 -22.79 -0.51 20.86
CA GLU A 355 -21.32 -0.54 20.85
C GLU A 355 -20.70 0.87 20.81
N ILE A 356 -21.30 1.80 20.05
CA ILE A 356 -20.84 3.20 19.95
C ILE A 356 -21.63 4.07 20.90
N GLY A 357 -22.97 4.04 20.81
CA GLY A 357 -23.86 4.83 21.67
C GLY A 357 -24.23 6.21 21.12
N LEU A 358 -25.27 6.78 21.73
CA LEU A 358 -25.75 8.15 21.53
C LEU A 358 -26.03 8.75 22.91
N LEU A 359 -25.64 10.01 23.14
CA LEU A 359 -25.73 10.67 24.43
C LEU A 359 -27.12 11.26 24.70
N SER A 360 -27.79 11.83 23.70
CA SER A 360 -29.13 12.41 23.91
C SER A 360 -30.22 11.33 23.98
N ALA A 361 -31.11 11.49 24.94
CA ALA A 361 -32.31 10.68 25.09
C ALA A 361 -33.18 10.76 23.83
N ARG A 362 -33.23 11.92 23.19
CA ARG A 362 -33.93 12.15 21.92
C ARG A 362 -33.38 11.28 20.79
N LYS A 363 -32.07 11.33 20.52
CA LYS A 363 -31.48 10.52 19.44
C LYS A 363 -31.56 9.02 19.75
N ARG A 364 -31.38 8.62 21.02
CA ARG A 364 -31.61 7.22 21.45
C ARG A 364 -33.03 6.75 21.18
N ALA A 365 -34.05 7.57 21.48
CA ALA A 365 -35.45 7.24 21.22
C ALA A 365 -35.74 7.10 19.72
N LEU A 366 -35.13 7.95 18.88
CA LEU A 366 -35.24 7.85 17.43
C LEU A 366 -34.51 6.63 16.85
N ALA A 367 -33.44 6.19 17.50
CA ALA A 367 -32.64 5.02 17.09
C ALA A 367 -33.17 3.69 17.67
N ALA A 368 -34.30 3.70 18.38
CA ALA A 368 -34.95 2.50 18.89
C ALA A 368 -35.36 1.61 17.71
N ALA A 369 -34.61 0.53 17.51
CA ALA A 369 -34.71 -0.33 16.34
C ALA A 369 -36.13 -0.88 16.13
N GLN A 370 -36.66 -0.73 14.93
CA GLN A 370 -37.74 -1.57 14.42
C GLN A 370 -37.11 -2.71 13.60
N GLU A 371 -37.68 -3.91 13.66
CA GLU A 371 -37.31 -4.99 12.73
C GLU A 371 -37.62 -4.52 11.30
N HIS A 372 -36.57 -4.23 10.52
CA HIS A 372 -36.75 -3.77 9.16
C HIS A 372 -36.70 -4.97 8.18
N PRO A 373 -37.73 -5.22 7.35
CA PRO A 373 -37.81 -6.39 6.48
C PRO A 373 -36.74 -6.44 5.37
N GLN A 374 -35.96 -5.37 5.17
CA GLN A 374 -34.85 -5.27 4.21
C GLN A 374 -33.49 -5.00 4.87
N ALA A 375 -33.33 -5.35 6.15
CA ALA A 375 -32.23 -4.85 6.98
C ALA A 375 -30.81 -5.21 6.51
N GLU A 376 -30.62 -6.17 5.59
CA GLU A 376 -29.29 -6.63 5.14
C GLU A 376 -29.11 -6.53 3.62
N ARG A 377 -29.86 -5.63 2.99
CA ARG A 377 -29.78 -5.44 1.54
C ARG A 377 -28.37 -4.94 1.20
N TYR A 378 -27.75 -5.53 0.18
CA TYR A 378 -26.42 -5.15 -0.36
C TYR A 378 -25.18 -5.63 0.41
N ASP A 379 -25.29 -6.55 1.37
CA ASP A 379 -24.14 -7.20 2.01
C ASP A 379 -24.05 -8.69 1.60
N HIS A 380 -23.20 -8.95 0.61
CA HIS A 380 -23.05 -10.27 0.01
C HIS A 380 -21.58 -10.74 0.07
N VAL A 381 -21.40 -12.06 0.14
CA VAL A 381 -20.13 -12.75 0.31
C VAL A 381 -19.92 -13.71 -0.88
N PRO A 382 -18.73 -13.77 -1.49
CA PRO A 382 -18.44 -14.60 -2.65
C PRO A 382 -18.19 -16.06 -2.27
N VAL A 383 -19.18 -16.69 -1.63
CA VAL A 383 -19.14 -18.13 -1.32
C VAL A 383 -19.38 -18.90 -2.62
N SER A 384 -18.45 -19.79 -3.01
CA SER A 384 -18.57 -20.57 -4.23
C SER A 384 -19.69 -21.62 -4.14
N ARG A 385 -20.18 -22.07 -5.30
CA ARG A 385 -21.17 -23.15 -5.33
C ARG A 385 -20.60 -24.44 -4.76
N GLU A 386 -19.35 -24.72 -5.07
CA GLU A 386 -18.60 -25.88 -4.60
C GLU A 386 -18.53 -25.89 -3.06
N MET A 387 -18.27 -24.74 -2.44
CA MET A 387 -18.28 -24.59 -0.98
C MET A 387 -19.68 -24.82 -0.40
N VAL A 388 -20.73 -24.25 -1.01
CA VAL A 388 -22.12 -24.51 -0.56
C VAL A 388 -22.46 -26.00 -0.66
N ASP A 389 -22.09 -26.65 -1.75
CA ASP A 389 -22.37 -28.07 -1.98
C ASP A 389 -21.56 -28.99 -1.04
N ALA A 390 -20.37 -28.57 -0.62
CA ALA A 390 -19.54 -29.29 0.34
C ALA A 390 -20.00 -29.12 1.79
N LEU A 391 -20.42 -27.91 2.17
CA LEU A 391 -20.70 -27.55 3.57
C LEU A 391 -22.19 -27.72 3.96
N ALA A 392 -23.12 -27.59 3.02
CA ALA A 392 -24.55 -27.65 3.30
C ALA A 392 -25.21 -28.94 2.76
N PRO A 393 -25.99 -29.69 3.56
CA PRO A 393 -26.66 -30.91 3.11
C PRO A 393 -27.61 -30.67 1.93
N ALA A 394 -27.74 -31.66 1.03
CA ALA A 394 -28.55 -31.55 -0.19
C ALA A 394 -30.03 -31.15 0.04
N ASN A 395 -30.61 -31.57 1.17
CA ASN A 395 -32.01 -31.31 1.55
C ASN A 395 -32.20 -30.11 2.50
N ASP A 396 -31.16 -29.30 2.73
CA ASP A 396 -31.20 -28.15 3.64
C ASP A 396 -31.92 -26.95 3.02
N SER A 397 -32.76 -26.26 3.80
CA SER A 397 -33.41 -25.01 3.41
C SER A 397 -32.39 -23.89 3.23
N LEU A 398 -31.31 -23.86 4.04
CA LEU A 398 -30.23 -22.88 3.93
C LEU A 398 -29.50 -23.03 2.59
N ARG A 399 -29.20 -24.28 2.19
CA ARG A 399 -28.61 -24.58 0.88
C ARG A 399 -29.45 -24.03 -0.27
N ARG A 400 -30.76 -24.27 -0.25
CA ARG A 400 -31.69 -23.76 -1.29
C ARG A 400 -31.66 -22.23 -1.37
N THR A 401 -31.66 -21.55 -0.22
CA THR A 401 -31.56 -20.09 -0.14
C THR A 401 -30.25 -19.57 -0.71
N MET A 402 -29.13 -20.19 -0.35
CA MET A 402 -27.79 -19.81 -0.84
C MET A 402 -27.66 -20.02 -2.35
N LEU A 403 -28.08 -21.17 -2.88
CA LEU A 403 -28.05 -21.45 -4.32
C LEU A 403 -28.96 -20.51 -5.12
N LEU A 404 -30.13 -20.15 -4.56
CA LEU A 404 -31.00 -19.14 -5.16
C LEU A 404 -30.33 -17.77 -5.19
N SER A 405 -29.66 -17.37 -4.10
CA SER A 405 -28.89 -16.12 -4.04
C SER A 405 -27.77 -16.10 -5.08
N LEU A 406 -26.99 -17.18 -5.18
CA LEU A 406 -25.92 -17.32 -6.17
C LEU A 406 -26.46 -17.18 -7.60
N SER A 407 -27.57 -17.84 -7.94
CA SER A 407 -28.15 -17.74 -9.29
C SER A 407 -28.65 -16.33 -9.64
N ARG A 408 -29.08 -15.54 -8.63
CA ARG A 408 -29.64 -14.18 -8.84
C ARG A 408 -28.59 -13.07 -8.77
N HIS A 409 -27.60 -13.21 -7.90
CA HIS A 409 -26.68 -12.13 -7.51
C HIS A 409 -25.20 -12.49 -7.70
N GLY A 410 -24.90 -13.76 -8.03
CA GLY A 410 -23.53 -14.28 -8.10
C GLY A 410 -22.85 -14.46 -6.74
N MET A 411 -23.55 -14.16 -5.64
CA MET A 411 -23.02 -14.23 -4.27
C MET A 411 -24.13 -14.63 -3.29
N VAL A 412 -23.76 -14.99 -2.07
CA VAL A 412 -24.70 -15.29 -0.98
C VAL A 412 -24.83 -14.09 -0.04
N SER A 413 -25.96 -13.93 0.65
CA SER A 413 -26.08 -12.91 1.69
C SER A 413 -25.13 -13.22 2.86
N ARG A 414 -24.61 -12.18 3.53
CA ARG A 414 -23.77 -12.36 4.72
C ARG A 414 -24.45 -13.19 5.80
N ARG A 415 -25.74 -12.98 6.05
CA ARG A 415 -26.49 -13.76 7.05
C ARG A 415 -26.52 -15.25 6.74
N SER A 416 -26.77 -15.65 5.50
CA SER A 416 -26.72 -17.07 5.15
C SER A 416 -25.32 -17.65 5.25
N ALA A 417 -24.28 -16.86 4.94
CA ALA A 417 -22.89 -17.26 5.14
C ALA A 417 -22.53 -17.41 6.63
N VAL A 418 -22.98 -16.49 7.50
CA VAL A 418 -22.80 -16.57 8.96
C VAL A 418 -23.52 -17.79 9.52
N GLU A 419 -24.77 -18.01 9.14
CA GLU A 419 -25.53 -19.19 9.57
C GLU A 419 -24.86 -20.50 9.13
N LEU A 420 -24.26 -20.53 7.94
CA LEU A 420 -23.48 -21.68 7.49
C LEU A 420 -22.20 -21.86 8.33
N LEU A 421 -21.48 -20.76 8.61
CA LEU A 421 -20.28 -20.80 9.45
C LEU A 421 -20.59 -21.31 10.86
N GLU A 422 -21.69 -20.88 11.48
CA GLU A 422 -22.10 -21.35 12.81
C GLU A 422 -22.37 -22.87 12.85
N ARG A 423 -22.74 -23.46 11.71
CA ARG A 423 -23.01 -24.90 11.58
C ARG A 423 -21.76 -25.73 11.29
N THR A 424 -20.79 -25.17 10.56
CA THR A 424 -19.65 -25.94 10.02
C THR A 424 -18.30 -25.55 10.59
N ASP A 425 -18.19 -24.34 11.15
CA ASP A 425 -16.95 -23.73 11.65
C ASP A 425 -15.80 -23.69 10.62
N ASP A 426 -16.16 -23.66 9.33
CA ASP A 426 -15.22 -23.76 8.21
C ASP A 426 -14.24 -22.55 8.15
N PRO A 427 -12.92 -22.80 8.05
CA PRO A 427 -11.91 -21.73 8.09
C PRO A 427 -11.91 -20.83 6.86
N GLU A 428 -12.22 -21.34 5.67
CA GLU A 428 -12.24 -20.55 4.43
C GLU A 428 -13.45 -19.61 4.45
N LEU A 429 -14.62 -20.12 4.87
CA LEU A 429 -15.81 -19.31 5.06
C LEU A 429 -15.60 -18.24 6.14
N ARG A 430 -14.91 -18.57 7.24
CA ARG A 430 -14.54 -17.59 8.28
C ARG A 430 -13.67 -16.48 7.70
N GLN A 431 -12.68 -16.82 6.86
CA GLN A 431 -11.84 -15.83 6.21
C GLN A 431 -12.66 -14.92 5.30
N LEU A 432 -13.55 -15.46 4.46
CA LEU A 432 -14.41 -14.67 3.57
C LEU A 432 -15.31 -13.69 4.34
N LEU A 433 -15.76 -14.08 5.53
CA LEU A 433 -16.61 -13.26 6.40
C LEU A 433 -15.87 -12.09 7.08
N ASN A 434 -14.53 -12.11 7.12
CA ASN A 434 -13.74 -10.97 7.62
C ASN A 434 -13.72 -9.77 6.66
N PHE A 435 -14.32 -9.88 5.47
CA PHE A 435 -14.29 -8.83 4.45
C PHE A 435 -15.71 -8.42 4.03
N PHE A 436 -15.88 -7.14 3.76
CA PHE A 436 -16.97 -6.58 2.99
C PHE A 436 -16.56 -6.49 1.51
N TYR A 437 -17.46 -6.79 0.60
CA TYR A 437 -17.17 -6.83 -0.84
C TYR A 437 -17.94 -5.72 -1.54
N ASP A 438 -17.22 -4.80 -2.16
CA ASP A 438 -17.82 -3.66 -2.84
C ASP A 438 -17.36 -3.57 -4.29
N GLU A 439 -18.21 -2.99 -5.13
CA GLU A 439 -17.91 -2.76 -6.54
C GLU A 439 -17.14 -1.44 -6.70
N VAL A 440 -16.11 -1.45 -7.54
CA VAL A 440 -15.40 -0.24 -7.93
C VAL A 440 -16.33 0.63 -8.77
N ALA A 441 -16.48 1.89 -8.38
CA ALA A 441 -17.25 2.92 -9.08
C ALA A 441 -16.38 3.81 -9.97
N SER A 442 -15.12 4.05 -9.59
CA SER A 442 -14.17 4.78 -10.43
C SER A 442 -12.72 4.36 -10.16
N ALA A 443 -11.87 4.53 -11.18
CA ALA A 443 -10.43 4.33 -11.11
C ALA A 443 -9.77 5.35 -12.05
N GLU A 444 -9.29 6.45 -11.49
CA GLU A 444 -8.89 7.63 -12.25
C GLU A 444 -7.44 8.02 -11.96
N LEU A 445 -6.65 8.28 -13.00
CA LEU A 445 -5.30 8.82 -12.87
C LEU A 445 -5.40 10.29 -12.46
N GLY A 446 -4.84 10.63 -11.31
CA GLY A 446 -4.78 11.97 -10.75
C GLY A 446 -3.37 12.56 -10.77
N GLU A 447 -3.21 13.63 -9.98
CA GLU A 447 -1.95 14.38 -9.85
C GLU A 447 -0.85 13.58 -9.15
N GLU A 448 0.37 14.09 -9.24
CA GLU A 448 1.50 13.47 -8.56
C GLU A 448 1.45 13.73 -7.05
N GLN A 449 1.74 12.70 -6.26
CA GLN A 449 1.77 12.79 -4.80
C GLN A 449 2.98 12.02 -4.25
N LEU A 450 3.40 12.38 -3.04
CA LEU A 450 4.44 11.65 -2.33
C LEU A 450 3.91 10.27 -1.91
N THR A 451 4.62 9.22 -2.33
CA THR A 451 4.21 7.83 -2.14
C THR A 451 5.18 7.03 -1.29
N TYR A 452 4.62 6.08 -0.55
CA TYR A 452 5.29 5.26 0.46
C TYR A 452 4.83 3.81 0.35
N ASP A 453 5.58 2.90 0.96
CA ASP A 453 5.16 1.50 1.07
C ASP A 453 5.76 0.82 2.30
N LEU A 454 5.30 -0.39 2.57
CA LEU A 454 5.79 -1.26 3.63
C LEU A 454 6.44 -2.52 3.06
N SER A 455 7.32 -3.14 3.85
CA SER A 455 7.80 -4.49 3.59
C SER A 455 7.33 -5.44 4.68
N VAL A 456 6.48 -6.39 4.29
CA VAL A 456 5.89 -7.48 5.08
C VAL A 456 6.35 -8.80 4.43
N PRO A 457 7.46 -9.40 4.89
CA PRO A 457 8.13 -10.47 4.16
C PRO A 457 7.31 -11.76 4.04
N GLU A 458 6.41 -12.03 4.99
CA GLU A 458 5.78 -13.35 5.12
C GLU A 458 4.75 -13.64 4.03
N ASN A 459 3.78 -12.74 3.82
CA ASN A 459 2.71 -12.93 2.84
C ASN A 459 2.55 -11.76 1.84
N VAL A 460 3.45 -10.78 1.89
CA VAL A 460 3.56 -9.71 0.89
C VAL A 460 2.32 -8.79 0.83
N THR A 461 1.55 -8.72 1.92
CA THR A 461 0.28 -8.00 1.99
C THR A 461 0.22 -7.08 3.20
N TYR A 462 -0.54 -5.99 3.08
CA TYR A 462 -1.07 -5.22 4.21
C TYR A 462 -2.42 -4.59 3.85
N VAL A 463 -3.17 -4.12 4.85
CA VAL A 463 -4.45 -3.46 4.65
C VAL A 463 -4.32 -1.95 4.80
N ALA A 464 -4.73 -1.22 3.77
CA ALA A 464 -4.74 0.24 3.73
C ALA A 464 -6.12 0.76 3.32
N ASN A 465 -6.72 1.65 4.12
CA ASN A 465 -8.11 2.12 3.96
C ASN A 465 -9.14 0.99 3.81
N GLY A 466 -8.84 -0.19 4.39
CA GLY A 466 -9.62 -1.43 4.23
C GLY A 466 -9.22 -2.29 3.04
N PHE A 467 -8.56 -1.75 2.01
CA PHE A 467 -8.16 -2.51 0.82
C PHE A 467 -6.98 -3.43 1.13
N VAL A 468 -7.09 -4.67 0.65
CA VAL A 468 -5.99 -5.65 0.67
C VAL A 468 -4.96 -5.26 -0.40
N SER A 469 -3.82 -4.74 0.06
CA SER A 469 -2.80 -4.07 -0.74
C SER A 469 -1.52 -4.92 -0.79
N HIS A 470 -0.92 -5.02 -1.96
CA HIS A 470 0.38 -5.69 -2.13
C HIS A 470 1.50 -4.76 -1.62
N ASN A 471 2.52 -5.32 -1.00
CA ASN A 471 3.64 -4.55 -0.45
C ASN A 471 4.86 -4.48 -1.37
N THR A 472 5.91 -3.79 -0.94
CA THR A 472 7.22 -3.80 -1.61
C THR A 472 8.22 -4.65 -0.83
N ILE A 473 8.70 -5.70 -1.48
CA ILE A 473 9.78 -6.60 -0.99
C ILE A 473 11.14 -6.29 -1.63
N ALA A 474 11.20 -5.27 -2.50
CA ALA A 474 12.12 -5.22 -3.65
C ALA A 474 13.60 -4.87 -3.40
N PHE A 475 14.05 -4.39 -2.24
CA PHE A 475 15.44 -3.88 -2.16
C PHE A 475 16.20 -4.22 -0.88
N MET A 476 16.24 -5.50 -0.53
CA MET A 476 17.17 -6.00 0.48
C MET A 476 18.66 -5.91 0.06
N MET A 477 18.98 -5.48 -1.18
CA MET A 477 20.35 -5.59 -1.76
C MET A 477 20.98 -4.31 -2.34
N ASP A 478 20.34 -3.13 -2.28
CA ASP A 478 20.96 -1.84 -2.64
C ASP A 478 21.73 -1.80 -3.99
N CYS A 479 21.15 -2.39 -5.07
CA CYS A 479 21.79 -2.52 -6.38
C CYS A 479 21.37 -1.42 -7.37
N ASP A 480 22.31 -0.93 -8.19
CA ASP A 480 22.13 0.12 -9.21
C ASP A 480 21.50 -0.38 -10.54
N THR A 481 21.33 -1.70 -10.72
CA THR A 481 20.76 -2.32 -11.95
C THR A 481 19.52 -3.19 -11.70
N THR A 482 18.72 -3.39 -12.76
CA THR A 482 17.42 -4.09 -12.72
C THR A 482 17.47 -5.57 -13.16
N GLY A 483 18.65 -6.19 -13.24
CA GLY A 483 18.78 -7.57 -13.74
C GLY A 483 20.10 -8.26 -13.38
N VAL A 484 20.33 -9.46 -13.93
CA VAL A 484 21.61 -10.20 -13.82
C VAL A 484 22.59 -9.61 -14.82
N GLU A 485 23.19 -8.47 -14.50
CA GLU A 485 24.13 -7.80 -15.40
C GLU A 485 25.37 -7.19 -14.76
N PRO A 486 26.52 -7.23 -15.48
CA PRO A 486 27.57 -6.33 -15.10
C PRO A 486 27.11 -4.92 -15.42
N ASP A 487 27.58 -3.95 -14.65
CA ASP A 487 27.19 -2.58 -14.92
C ASP A 487 27.61 -2.15 -16.32
N ILE A 488 26.81 -1.29 -16.96
CA ILE A 488 27.00 -0.92 -18.37
C ILE A 488 28.35 -0.22 -18.57
N ALA A 489 28.64 0.77 -17.74
CA ALA A 489 29.87 1.56 -17.75
C ALA A 489 30.00 2.30 -16.41
N LEU A 490 31.23 2.67 -16.01
CA LEU A 490 31.44 3.49 -14.81
C LEU A 490 30.86 4.91 -14.97
N VAL A 491 30.79 5.39 -16.21
CA VAL A 491 30.19 6.67 -16.59
C VAL A 491 29.20 6.43 -17.72
N LYS A 492 27.96 6.91 -17.56
CA LYS A 492 26.85 6.70 -18.50
C LYS A 492 26.23 8.04 -18.87
N TYR A 493 25.80 8.17 -20.13
CA TYR A 493 25.02 9.31 -20.58
C TYR A 493 23.61 8.85 -20.96
N LYS A 494 22.60 9.48 -20.38
CA LYS A 494 21.18 9.20 -20.64
C LYS A 494 20.54 10.36 -21.38
N GLN A 495 19.93 10.09 -22.52
CA GLN A 495 19.10 11.08 -23.23
C GLN A 495 17.75 11.24 -22.53
N LEU A 496 17.35 12.49 -22.27
CA LEU A 496 16.07 12.81 -21.62
C LEU A 496 14.96 12.95 -22.67
N ALA A 497 13.73 12.56 -22.32
CA ALA A 497 12.56 12.56 -23.22
C ALA A 497 12.09 13.97 -23.68
N GLY A 498 12.81 15.03 -23.32
CA GLY A 498 12.59 16.42 -23.77
C GLY A 498 13.83 17.09 -24.36
N GLY A 499 14.89 16.32 -24.69
CA GLY A 499 16.19 16.84 -25.10
C GLY A 499 17.15 17.07 -23.92
N GLY A 500 18.45 16.94 -24.16
CA GLY A 500 19.51 17.03 -23.15
C GLY A 500 20.08 15.68 -22.71
N LEU A 501 21.28 15.71 -22.11
CA LEU A 501 22.06 14.55 -21.69
C LEU A 501 22.33 14.62 -20.17
N LEU A 502 21.99 13.55 -19.45
CA LEU A 502 22.33 13.37 -18.04
C LEU A 502 23.54 12.45 -17.91
N LYS A 503 24.63 12.94 -17.30
CA LYS A 503 25.80 12.13 -16.93
C LYS A 503 25.57 11.44 -15.59
N ILE A 504 25.81 10.14 -15.52
CA ILE A 504 25.64 9.31 -14.33
C ILE A 504 26.97 8.61 -14.08
N VAL A 505 27.59 8.87 -12.93
CA VAL A 505 28.80 8.18 -12.46
C VAL A 505 28.41 7.08 -11.46
N ASN A 506 28.99 5.89 -11.60
CA ASN A 506 28.71 4.72 -10.78
C ASN A 506 29.02 5.01 -9.30
N ARG A 507 28.04 4.76 -8.42
CA ARG A 507 28.09 5.11 -7.00
C ARG A 507 28.77 4.06 -6.12
N THR A 508 29.08 2.89 -6.68
CA THR A 508 29.72 1.77 -5.98
C THR A 508 31.24 1.80 -6.02
N VAL A 509 31.82 2.61 -6.92
CA VAL A 509 33.29 2.81 -7.02
C VAL A 509 33.95 3.21 -5.70
N PRO A 510 33.44 4.17 -4.91
CA PRO A 510 34.05 4.54 -3.63
C PRO A 510 34.10 3.36 -2.64
N MET A 511 33.04 2.54 -2.60
CA MET A 511 32.95 1.39 -1.70
C MET A 511 33.96 0.30 -2.08
N ALA A 512 34.09 0.01 -3.37
CA ALA A 512 35.07 -0.96 -3.88
C ALA A 512 36.51 -0.50 -3.58
N LEU A 513 36.83 0.79 -3.79
CA LEU A 513 38.15 1.34 -3.47
C LEU A 513 38.45 1.30 -1.97
N SER A 514 37.49 1.64 -1.10
CA SER A 514 37.66 1.52 0.34
C SER A 514 37.97 0.08 0.77
N THR A 515 37.29 -0.90 0.18
CA THR A 515 37.51 -2.33 0.44
C THR A 515 38.90 -2.80 -0.01
N LEU A 516 39.39 -2.28 -1.14
CA LEU A 516 40.72 -2.55 -1.66
C LEU A 516 41.85 -1.82 -0.89
N GLY A 517 41.51 -1.08 0.17
CA GLY A 517 42.45 -0.45 1.09
C GLY A 517 42.93 0.95 0.65
N TYR A 518 42.22 1.63 -0.25
CA TYR A 518 42.51 3.02 -0.59
C TYR A 518 41.94 3.97 0.48
N ASP A 519 42.65 5.05 0.76
CA ASP A 519 42.23 6.08 1.72
C ASP A 519 41.34 7.16 1.06
N ASP A 520 40.65 7.96 1.88
CA ASP A 520 39.71 8.96 1.40
C ASP A 520 40.31 9.97 0.39
N PRO A 521 41.56 10.46 0.55
CA PRO A 521 42.22 11.27 -0.46
C PRO A 521 42.37 10.55 -1.81
N ALA A 522 42.91 9.33 -1.83
CA ALA A 522 43.08 8.58 -3.08
C ALA A 522 41.73 8.25 -3.74
N ILE A 523 40.72 7.91 -2.95
CA ILE A 523 39.36 7.66 -3.45
C ILE A 523 38.81 8.91 -4.15
N ARG A 524 38.93 10.08 -3.53
CA ARG A 524 38.47 11.34 -4.14
C ARG A 524 39.19 11.65 -5.45
N ASP A 525 40.51 11.45 -5.49
CA ASP A 525 41.31 11.72 -6.69
C ASP A 525 40.93 10.77 -7.84
N ILE A 526 40.72 9.49 -7.54
CA ILE A 526 40.26 8.48 -8.52
C ILE A 526 38.86 8.80 -9.02
N LEU A 527 37.93 9.21 -8.14
CA LEU A 527 36.58 9.60 -8.55
C LEU A 527 36.58 10.86 -9.42
N SER A 528 37.39 11.86 -9.07
CA SER A 528 37.57 13.07 -9.88
C SER A 528 38.16 12.72 -11.25
N HIS A 529 39.08 11.76 -11.33
CA HIS A 529 39.63 11.27 -12.59
C HIS A 529 38.55 10.62 -13.45
N ILE A 530 37.73 9.73 -12.89
CA ILE A 530 36.63 9.06 -13.59
C ILE A 530 35.62 10.09 -14.13
N ASP A 531 35.25 11.08 -13.32
CA ASP A 531 34.31 12.11 -13.73
C ASP A 531 34.89 13.02 -14.82
N THR A 532 36.20 13.27 -14.84
CA THR A 532 36.82 14.15 -15.84
C THR A 532 37.16 13.40 -17.13
N HIS A 533 37.65 12.15 -17.03
CA HIS A 533 38.23 11.40 -18.14
C HIS A 533 37.32 10.31 -18.68
N ASP A 534 36.12 10.10 -18.12
CA ASP A 534 35.16 9.07 -18.53
C ASP A 534 35.74 7.63 -18.52
N THR A 535 36.82 7.41 -17.77
CA THR A 535 37.50 6.13 -17.58
C THR A 535 38.21 6.11 -16.24
N ILE A 536 38.38 4.91 -15.67
CA ILE A 536 39.22 4.71 -14.47
C ILE A 536 40.68 4.38 -14.84
N GLU A 537 40.93 3.99 -16.10
CA GLU A 537 42.28 3.69 -16.57
C GLU A 537 43.18 4.93 -16.46
N GLY A 538 44.37 4.76 -15.86
CA GLY A 538 45.31 5.85 -15.61
C GLY A 538 44.96 6.76 -14.43
N ALA A 539 43.98 6.40 -13.59
CA ALA A 539 43.64 7.18 -12.40
C ALA A 539 44.83 7.28 -11.43
N PRO A 540 45.10 8.48 -10.86
CA PRO A 540 46.25 8.70 -10.00
C PRO A 540 46.15 7.84 -8.73
N GLY A 541 47.23 7.11 -8.43
CA GLY A 541 47.31 6.27 -7.23
C GLY A 541 46.62 4.91 -7.32
N LEU A 542 45.87 4.62 -8.39
CA LEU A 542 45.25 3.31 -8.60
C LEU A 542 46.28 2.28 -9.09
N LYS A 543 46.35 1.13 -8.43
CA LYS A 543 47.19 0.00 -8.85
C LYS A 543 46.59 -0.75 -10.03
N ASP A 544 47.41 -1.10 -11.02
CA ASP A 544 46.98 -1.83 -12.21
C ASP A 544 46.32 -3.18 -11.90
N GLU A 545 46.75 -3.86 -10.83
CA GLU A 545 46.18 -5.14 -10.38
C GLU A 545 44.70 -5.02 -9.95
N HIS A 546 44.26 -3.82 -9.59
CA HIS A 546 42.88 -3.55 -9.17
C HIS A 546 41.96 -3.14 -10.33
N LEU A 547 42.49 -2.78 -11.50
CA LEU A 547 41.70 -2.41 -12.69
C LEU A 547 40.62 -3.44 -13.07
N PRO A 548 40.88 -4.77 -13.03
CA PRO A 548 39.88 -5.77 -13.42
C PRO A 548 38.59 -5.79 -12.58
N VAL A 549 38.62 -5.21 -11.37
CA VAL A 549 37.46 -5.08 -10.47
C VAL A 549 36.42 -4.12 -11.06
N PHE A 550 36.90 -3.09 -11.77
CA PHE A 550 36.10 -2.00 -12.31
C PHE A 550 35.74 -2.17 -13.79
N ASP A 551 36.10 -3.30 -14.41
CA ASP A 551 35.70 -3.62 -15.79
C ASP A 551 34.15 -3.69 -15.87
N CYS A 552 33.56 -3.00 -16.84
CA CYS A 552 32.11 -2.96 -17.09
C CYS A 552 31.74 -3.69 -18.39
N ALA A 553 30.44 -3.79 -18.70
CA ALA A 553 29.93 -4.41 -19.93
C ALA A 553 30.46 -3.75 -21.21
N PHE A 554 30.59 -2.43 -21.22
CA PHE A 554 31.09 -1.67 -22.36
C PHE A 554 32.45 -1.07 -22.08
N THR A 555 33.24 -0.96 -23.15
CA THR A 555 34.50 -0.24 -23.14
C THR A 555 34.19 1.24 -22.88
N PRO A 556 34.80 1.86 -21.86
CA PRO A 556 34.63 3.29 -21.59
C PRO A 556 35.21 4.13 -22.74
N ARG A 557 34.72 5.36 -22.92
CA ARG A 557 35.08 6.23 -24.06
C ARG A 557 36.59 6.38 -24.24
N ASN A 558 37.30 6.62 -23.14
CA ASN A 558 38.74 6.88 -23.12
C ASN A 558 39.53 5.71 -22.53
N GLY A 559 38.97 4.50 -22.51
CA GLY A 559 39.68 3.31 -22.06
C GLY A 559 39.61 2.18 -23.06
N THR A 560 40.16 1.05 -22.65
CA THR A 560 40.37 -0.13 -23.50
C THR A 560 39.76 -1.40 -22.90
N ARG A 561 39.45 -1.38 -21.61
CA ARG A 561 39.01 -2.56 -20.87
C ARG A 561 37.49 -2.67 -20.82
N SER A 562 37.00 -3.89 -20.98
CA SER A 562 35.61 -4.27 -20.74
C SER A 562 35.50 -5.75 -20.42
N ILE A 563 34.39 -6.14 -19.82
CA ILE A 563 34.05 -7.54 -19.59
C ILE A 563 33.75 -8.18 -20.94
N HIS A 564 34.56 -9.17 -21.29
CA HIS A 564 34.34 -9.97 -22.48
C HIS A 564 32.95 -10.62 -22.45
N TYR A 565 32.27 -10.76 -23.60
CA TYR A 565 30.89 -11.28 -23.69
C TYR A 565 30.70 -12.66 -23.02
N ARG A 566 31.74 -13.49 -22.95
CA ARG A 566 31.72 -14.77 -22.22
C ARG A 566 31.53 -14.61 -20.70
N GLY A 567 31.98 -13.49 -20.13
CA GLY A 567 31.71 -13.13 -18.74
C GLY A 567 30.21 -12.97 -18.48
N HIS A 568 29.47 -12.38 -19.43
CA HIS A 568 28.01 -12.26 -19.35
C HIS A 568 27.34 -13.64 -19.34
N LEU A 569 27.80 -14.56 -20.21
CA LEU A 569 27.28 -15.93 -20.28
C LEU A 569 27.50 -16.70 -18.98
N ARG A 570 28.72 -16.63 -18.42
CA ARG A 570 29.07 -17.31 -17.18
C ARG A 570 28.28 -16.78 -15.99
N MET A 571 28.07 -15.47 -15.92
CA MET A 571 27.30 -14.85 -14.85
C MET A 571 25.81 -15.20 -14.93
N MET A 572 25.22 -15.18 -16.13
CA MET A 572 23.85 -15.70 -16.32
C MET A 572 23.77 -17.18 -15.93
N ALA A 573 24.77 -17.98 -16.32
CA ALA A 573 24.79 -19.41 -16.08
C ALA A 573 24.89 -19.78 -14.61
N ALA A 574 25.67 -19.01 -13.83
CA ALA A 574 25.75 -19.20 -12.39
C ALA A 574 24.38 -19.03 -11.70
N VAL A 575 23.52 -18.15 -12.23
CA VAL A 575 22.20 -17.86 -11.64
C VAL A 575 21.11 -18.79 -12.20
N GLN A 576 21.24 -19.24 -13.45
CA GLN A 576 20.19 -19.97 -14.17
C GLN A 576 19.63 -21.24 -13.46
N PRO A 577 20.42 -22.06 -12.73
CA PRO A 577 19.92 -23.21 -11.99
C PRO A 577 18.89 -22.88 -10.91
N PHE A 578 18.92 -21.65 -10.38
CA PHE A 578 18.02 -21.19 -9.32
C PHE A 578 16.71 -20.58 -9.86
N LEU A 579 16.58 -20.49 -11.19
CA LEU A 579 15.44 -19.85 -11.85
C LEU A 579 14.63 -20.87 -12.64
N SER A 580 13.31 -20.89 -12.44
CA SER A 580 12.38 -21.72 -13.22
C SER A 580 12.23 -21.21 -14.66
N GLY A 581 12.25 -19.89 -14.86
CA GLY A 581 12.21 -19.23 -16.17
C GLY A 581 13.60 -18.94 -16.78
N ALA A 582 13.60 -18.42 -18.01
CA ALA A 582 14.82 -17.95 -18.67
C ALA A 582 15.20 -16.53 -18.20
N ILE A 583 16.50 -16.22 -18.20
CA ILE A 583 17.00 -14.90 -17.81
C ILE A 583 16.80 -13.92 -18.98
N SER A 584 15.96 -12.92 -18.79
CA SER A 584 15.65 -11.87 -19.79
C SER A 584 16.75 -10.79 -19.83
N LYS A 585 18.00 -11.20 -20.04
CA LYS A 585 19.17 -10.32 -20.14
C LYS A 585 19.86 -10.48 -21.49
N THR A 586 20.22 -9.35 -22.09
CA THR A 586 20.94 -9.32 -23.37
C THR A 586 22.45 -9.42 -23.14
N VAL A 587 23.12 -10.29 -23.89
CA VAL A 587 24.58 -10.35 -23.96
C VAL A 587 25.06 -9.33 -24.96
N ASN A 588 25.69 -8.30 -24.43
CA ASN A 588 26.34 -7.26 -25.20
C ASN A 588 27.64 -7.80 -25.80
N MET A 589 27.82 -7.60 -27.09
CA MET A 589 28.98 -8.04 -27.86
C MET A 589 29.60 -6.85 -28.61
N PRO A 590 30.95 -6.76 -28.72
CA PRO A 590 31.62 -5.69 -29.44
C PRO A 590 31.20 -5.57 -30.91
N ARG A 591 31.37 -4.39 -31.50
CA ARG A 591 31.04 -4.12 -32.91
C ARG A 591 31.81 -5.04 -33.87
N GLU A 592 33.02 -5.42 -33.54
CA GLU A 592 33.90 -6.31 -34.30
C GLU A 592 33.52 -7.80 -34.20
N SER A 593 32.54 -8.16 -33.37
CA SER A 593 32.11 -9.55 -33.20
C SER A 593 31.69 -10.18 -34.53
N THR A 594 32.23 -11.35 -34.79
CA THR A 594 32.03 -12.09 -36.04
C THR A 594 30.81 -13.02 -35.96
N VAL A 595 30.41 -13.56 -37.11
CA VAL A 595 29.38 -14.62 -37.17
C VAL A 595 29.77 -15.84 -36.33
N ALA A 596 31.08 -16.17 -36.31
CA ALA A 596 31.58 -17.27 -35.50
C ALA A 596 31.43 -16.99 -34.00
N ASP A 597 31.67 -15.75 -33.56
CA ASP A 597 31.53 -15.34 -32.15
C ASP A 597 30.08 -15.43 -31.69
N ILE A 598 29.14 -14.97 -32.52
CA ILE A 598 27.70 -15.07 -32.24
C ILE A 598 27.28 -16.54 -32.11
N ARG A 599 27.70 -17.38 -33.07
CA ARG A 599 27.44 -18.83 -33.03
C ARG A 599 28.01 -19.47 -31.76
N ASN A 600 29.24 -19.11 -31.41
CA ASN A 600 29.91 -19.63 -30.23
C ASN A 600 29.21 -19.18 -28.93
N ALA A 601 28.73 -17.95 -28.86
CA ALA A 601 27.99 -17.45 -27.70
C ALA A 601 26.70 -18.25 -27.44
N TYR A 602 25.93 -18.56 -28.49
CA TYR A 602 24.74 -19.43 -28.37
C TYR A 602 25.09 -20.85 -27.94
N LEU A 603 26.10 -21.46 -28.56
CA LEU A 603 26.53 -22.83 -28.22
C LEU A 603 27.08 -22.92 -26.80
N GLU A 604 27.84 -21.92 -26.36
CA GLU A 604 28.39 -21.85 -25.00
C GLU A 604 27.29 -21.59 -23.98
N GLY A 605 26.35 -20.68 -24.26
CA GLY A 605 25.19 -20.45 -23.40
C GLY A 605 24.37 -21.72 -23.18
N TRP A 606 24.09 -22.47 -24.25
CA TRP A 606 23.41 -23.77 -24.14
C TRP A 606 24.20 -24.78 -23.31
N LYS A 607 25.52 -24.92 -23.53
CA LYS A 607 26.39 -25.82 -22.75
C LYS A 607 26.41 -25.46 -21.27
N LEU A 608 26.31 -24.18 -20.95
CA LEU A 608 26.27 -23.66 -19.58
C LEU A 608 24.87 -23.75 -18.94
N GLY A 609 23.87 -24.30 -19.65
CA GLY A 609 22.52 -24.52 -19.12
C GLY A 609 21.59 -23.32 -19.23
N LEU A 610 21.94 -22.27 -20.00
CA LEU A 610 21.06 -21.13 -20.25
C LEU A 610 19.82 -21.56 -21.03
N LYS A 611 18.64 -21.16 -20.54
CA LYS A 611 17.34 -21.51 -21.15
C LYS A 611 17.01 -20.62 -22.36
N ALA A 612 17.48 -19.37 -22.36
CA ALA A 612 17.38 -18.46 -23.48
C ALA A 612 18.58 -17.51 -23.49
N LEU A 613 18.90 -16.99 -24.69
CA LEU A 613 20.00 -16.04 -24.87
C LEU A 613 19.60 -14.99 -25.91
N ALA A 614 19.57 -13.72 -25.50
CA ALA A 614 19.46 -12.59 -26.41
C ALA A 614 20.85 -11.99 -26.62
N ILE A 615 21.24 -11.72 -27.86
CA ILE A 615 22.52 -11.09 -28.19
C ILE A 615 22.27 -9.71 -28.78
N TYR A 616 23.06 -8.73 -28.35
CA TYR A 616 23.15 -7.43 -28.98
C TYR A 616 24.60 -7.18 -29.37
N ARG A 617 24.84 -7.00 -30.67
CA ARG A 617 26.12 -6.56 -31.20
C ARG A 617 26.10 -5.04 -31.34
N ASP A 618 27.09 -4.36 -30.77
CA ASP A 618 27.15 -2.90 -30.82
C ASP A 618 27.09 -2.36 -32.26
N GLY A 619 26.35 -1.27 -32.45
CA GLY A 619 26.06 -0.67 -33.76
C GLY A 619 24.96 -1.35 -34.58
N SER A 620 24.23 -2.33 -34.03
CA SER A 620 23.16 -3.04 -34.76
C SER A 620 21.76 -2.42 -34.62
N LYS A 621 21.61 -1.25 -33.96
CA LYS A 621 20.35 -0.49 -33.82
C LYS A 621 20.60 1.00 -34.05
N GLU A 622 19.64 1.69 -34.65
CA GLU A 622 19.74 3.13 -35.02
C GLU A 622 19.72 4.08 -33.82
N SER A 623 19.06 3.73 -32.71
CA SER A 623 19.00 4.56 -31.50
C SER A 623 19.31 3.75 -30.24
N GLN A 624 20.09 4.36 -29.33
CA GLN A 624 20.53 3.78 -28.05
C GLN A 624 20.06 4.69 -26.90
N PRO A 625 19.26 4.20 -25.93
CA PRO A 625 18.79 5.01 -24.80
C PRO A 625 19.89 5.41 -23.80
N LEU A 626 20.98 4.63 -23.74
CA LEU A 626 22.14 4.80 -22.87
C LEU A 626 23.40 4.59 -23.69
N SER A 627 24.35 5.50 -23.60
CA SER A 627 25.63 5.46 -24.32
C SER A 627 26.81 5.76 -23.39
N THR A 628 28.00 5.38 -23.82
CA THR A 628 29.28 5.78 -23.22
C THR A 628 29.80 7.11 -23.78
N SER A 629 29.04 7.80 -24.64
CA SER A 629 29.46 9.06 -25.30
C SER A 629 28.33 10.09 -25.40
N SER A 630 28.71 11.37 -25.44
CA SER A 630 27.81 12.53 -25.45
C SER A 630 27.42 13.07 -26.83
N GLU A 631 27.82 12.41 -27.93
CA GLU A 631 27.63 12.93 -29.30
C GLU A 631 26.44 12.27 -30.03
N GLU A 632 25.62 13.08 -30.69
CA GLU A 632 24.58 12.62 -31.64
C GLU A 632 25.23 12.09 -32.92
N LYS A 633 24.92 10.85 -33.34
CA LYS A 633 25.28 10.35 -34.67
C LYS A 633 24.20 10.73 -35.68
N ALA A 634 24.57 11.48 -36.72
CA ALA A 634 23.71 11.72 -37.88
C ALA A 634 23.39 10.40 -38.62
N PRO A 635 22.19 10.26 -39.22
CA PRO A 635 21.83 9.05 -39.97
C PRO A 635 22.71 8.91 -41.22
N ALA A 636 23.24 7.72 -41.47
CA ALA A 636 23.95 7.42 -42.71
C ALA A 636 22.94 7.27 -43.87
N GLU A 637 23.26 7.86 -45.03
CA GLU A 637 22.46 7.78 -46.26
C GLU A 637 22.16 6.32 -46.65
N SER A 638 20.89 6.05 -46.97
CA SER A 638 20.37 4.74 -47.33
C SER A 638 20.94 4.22 -48.66
N ALA A 639 21.65 3.10 -48.62
CA ALA A 639 21.90 2.28 -49.81
C ALA A 639 20.60 1.56 -50.23
N PRO A 640 20.34 1.37 -51.54
CA PRO A 640 19.06 0.86 -52.02
C PRO A 640 18.78 -0.57 -51.54
N VAL A 641 17.53 -0.78 -51.15
CA VAL A 641 16.96 -2.04 -50.66
C VAL A 641 17.13 -3.13 -51.71
N ALA A 642 17.99 -4.12 -51.44
CA ALA A 642 18.00 -5.36 -52.20
C ALA A 642 16.69 -6.11 -51.96
N ALA A 643 16.04 -6.53 -53.04
CA ALA A 643 14.73 -7.16 -53.06
C ALA A 643 14.64 -8.35 -52.07
N THR A 644 13.53 -8.36 -51.31
CA THR A 644 13.12 -9.45 -50.44
C THR A 644 13.02 -10.77 -51.20
N VAL A 645 13.83 -11.76 -50.79
CA VAL A 645 13.59 -13.17 -51.15
C VAL A 645 12.40 -13.66 -50.30
N PRO A 646 11.33 -14.21 -50.90
CA PRO A 646 10.20 -14.72 -50.14
C PRO A 646 10.63 -15.95 -49.32
N LEU A 647 10.31 -15.96 -48.02
CA LEU A 647 10.36 -17.17 -47.20
C LEU A 647 9.27 -18.15 -47.67
N PRO A 648 9.54 -19.46 -47.76
CA PRO A 648 8.50 -20.44 -48.06
C PRO A 648 7.47 -20.51 -46.94
N ALA A 649 6.20 -20.64 -47.31
CA ALA A 649 5.07 -20.74 -46.40
C ALA A 649 5.18 -21.99 -45.49
N PRO A 650 4.66 -21.94 -44.25
CA PRO A 650 4.67 -23.09 -43.35
C PRO A 650 3.73 -24.19 -43.90
N GLU A 651 4.28 -25.39 -44.13
CA GLU A 651 3.48 -26.58 -44.39
C GLU A 651 2.64 -26.93 -43.15
N ALA A 652 1.34 -27.15 -43.38
CA ALA A 652 0.40 -27.58 -42.36
C ALA A 652 0.84 -28.92 -41.77
N ALA A 653 1.07 -28.97 -40.46
CA ALA A 653 1.35 -30.20 -39.73
C ALA A 653 0.17 -31.19 -39.91
N GLN A 654 0.45 -32.32 -40.56
CA GLN A 654 -0.47 -33.45 -40.60
C GLN A 654 -0.66 -34.03 -39.19
N ALA A 655 -1.92 -34.23 -38.80
CA ALA A 655 -2.27 -34.92 -37.56
C ALA A 655 -1.72 -36.36 -37.56
N PRO A 656 -1.22 -36.88 -36.43
CA PRO A 656 -0.74 -38.26 -36.36
C PRO A 656 -1.89 -39.25 -36.54
N ALA A 657 -1.65 -40.31 -37.31
CA ALA A 657 -2.60 -41.39 -37.56
C ALA A 657 -2.94 -42.18 -36.28
N PRO A 658 -4.17 -42.72 -36.14
CA PRO A 658 -4.55 -43.53 -34.99
C PRO A 658 -3.83 -44.89 -35.00
N ALA A 659 -3.42 -45.34 -33.81
CA ALA A 659 -2.75 -46.62 -33.59
C ALA A 659 -3.67 -47.82 -33.91
N PRO A 660 -3.13 -48.96 -34.40
CA PRO A 660 -3.92 -50.14 -34.73
C PRO A 660 -4.40 -50.87 -33.47
N GLY A 661 -5.59 -51.46 -33.57
CA GLY A 661 -6.44 -51.93 -32.48
C GLY A 661 -5.81 -52.91 -31.47
N GLY A 662 -6.09 -52.66 -30.20
CA GLY A 662 -5.94 -53.60 -29.09
C GLY A 662 -7.17 -54.49 -28.94
N ALA A 663 -6.92 -55.78 -28.67
CA ALA A 663 -7.90 -56.85 -28.49
C ALA A 663 -8.93 -56.59 -27.36
N PRO A 664 -10.13 -57.19 -27.42
CA PRO A 664 -11.17 -56.97 -26.41
C PRO A 664 -10.84 -57.70 -25.09
N ALA A 665 -11.07 -57.02 -23.97
CA ALA A 665 -10.97 -57.58 -22.62
C ALA A 665 -12.12 -58.58 -22.33
N PRO A 666 -11.88 -59.64 -21.54
CA PRO A 666 -12.91 -60.62 -21.18
C PRO A 666 -13.87 -60.09 -20.10
N PRO A 667 -15.10 -60.64 -20.00
CA PRO A 667 -16.09 -60.16 -19.05
C PRO A 667 -15.76 -60.60 -17.62
N ALA A 668 -15.94 -59.69 -16.66
CA ALA A 668 -15.84 -59.97 -15.24
C ALA A 668 -16.99 -60.88 -14.78
N ALA A 669 -16.62 -62.05 -14.26
CA ALA A 669 -17.53 -62.97 -13.59
C ALA A 669 -17.90 -62.45 -12.19
N ALA A 670 -19.13 -62.74 -11.78
CA ALA A 670 -19.71 -62.34 -10.52
C ALA A 670 -19.59 -63.44 -9.44
N VAL A 671 -19.53 -62.98 -8.17
CA VAL A 671 -19.91 -63.65 -6.89
C VAL A 671 -18.86 -64.61 -6.29
N PRO A 672 -18.67 -64.68 -4.94
CA PRO A 672 -19.53 -64.21 -3.83
C PRO A 672 -19.06 -63.01 -3.01
#